data_AF-A0A4Q7J7F6-F1
#
_entry.id   AF-A0A4Q7J7F6-F1
#
_cell.length_a   1.000
_cell.length_b   1.000
_cell.length_c   1.000
_cell.angle_alpha   90.00
_cell.angle_beta   90.00
_cell.angle_gamma   90.00
#
_symmetry.space_group_name_H-M   'P 1'
#
loop_
_entity.id
_entity.type
_entity.pdbx_description
1 polymer ?
#
loop_
_entity_poly.entity_id
_entity_poly.type
_entity_poly.pdbx_seq_one_letter_code
_entity_poly.pdbx_strand_id
1 'polypeptide(L)'
;MSQANWTSRARWLGTALATVIVALGLTAPPAAAAGPPELTGATGIAGGRGHTCAVVGDGRVQCWGGNASGELGNGSTDRELSPVEVTGLAKVSAVTVGGDHTCALTLARTVYCWGANASGQLGDGTTTQRPAPVPVRGLVDVAAVAAGRNHTCAVKRDGTAHCWGANDRGQLGDATTTGRPLPAPVSGLTGVTDIEAADAFHTCALTADGSVYCWGWNQLGQLGDGKQNDPPDPNRANPTPTRVVGIAGATAVAVTGAANACALLAGGSVRCWGWNTFGQLGVGGTPSGSITDGTHSATPLTVLGLPPVTRISEASGTGQACAVTADDRLYCWGHNGLGQIGDGGNQHRSLPVQVLTGVRAVTGGADHTCALMAGTHSLRCWGHNNEGQLGDGTTANRPTPFPVLLASAVNRPTPAVVAGTGGAVAVGAGSGHTCAIVAGGAVKCWGANARGQLGTGSTGGPSTSPVTVAGLTGASAITAGLDHTCVIVAGGQVKCWGWNGFGQLGDGGYVTRPEPVTVSGVTGATAISAGSQHTCAVVAGAQTRCWGHNFVGSPVGVPGGSGGGPISQPVPVAVTGLTGATTVTVRRGHSCAVTAPDDQARCWGYGVNGQLGNGTPAAGPVPVPVSGGAGVSALAAGGDHGCLVAGGSVRCWGVNHFGQVGDGTTTTRMTPVPVGGLSGVTSVAAGSDHSCAVGTGGTVACWGWGAHGQLGNGSLIGSTTPVAVPGVSGAVSVSAGWRHSCAVLGTGGVTCWGGNESGQLGATA
;
A
#
# COMPACT_ATOMS: atom_id res chain seq x y z
N MET A 1 61.48 6.60 23.88
CA MET A 1 61.09 6.44 25.29
C MET A 1 60.02 7.47 25.61
N SER A 2 58.95 7.05 26.31
CA SER A 2 57.84 7.79 26.95
C SER A 2 57.03 8.79 26.09
N GLN A 3 55.78 8.53 25.69
CA GLN A 3 54.49 8.52 26.43
C GLN A 3 54.02 9.85 27.06
N ALA A 4 52.70 10.09 26.87
CA ALA A 4 51.73 10.94 27.59
C ALA A 4 51.59 12.42 27.13
N ASN A 5 50.41 13.06 27.09
CA ASN A 5 49.00 12.67 27.24
C ASN A 5 48.15 13.89 26.84
N TRP A 6 47.10 13.71 26.04
CA TRP A 6 46.03 14.71 25.87
C TRP A 6 44.70 14.11 26.36
N THR A 7 44.24 14.54 27.52
CA THR A 7 42.85 14.39 27.97
C THR A 7 42.34 15.67 28.64
N SER A 8 41.27 16.19 28.04
CA SER A 8 40.09 16.81 28.66
C SER A 8 40.27 17.92 29.70
N ARG A 9 40.13 19.18 29.25
CA ARG A 9 39.38 20.21 29.99
C ARG A 9 37.98 20.32 29.41
N ALA A 10 37.01 19.74 30.12
CA ALA A 10 35.60 20.03 29.93
C ALA A 10 35.21 21.29 30.73
N ARG A 11 34.17 21.97 30.23
CA ARG A 11 33.37 23.07 30.80
C ARG A 11 33.70 24.47 30.27
N TRP A 12 32.62 25.09 29.77
CA TRP A 12 32.44 26.45 29.27
C TRP A 12 32.70 26.67 27.78
N LEU A 13 31.67 26.45 26.95
CA LEU A 13 31.37 27.18 25.71
C LEU A 13 29.93 26.85 25.28
N GLY A 14 28.96 27.24 26.12
CA GLY A 14 27.51 27.06 25.87
C GLY A 14 26.75 28.35 25.61
N THR A 15 27.42 29.51 25.52
CA THR A 15 26.72 30.81 25.54
C THR A 15 27.22 31.84 24.51
N ALA A 16 28.10 31.48 23.57
CA ALA A 16 28.62 32.45 22.59
C ALA A 16 27.95 32.42 21.20
N LEU A 17 27.10 31.42 20.89
CA LEU A 17 26.47 31.28 19.55
C LEU A 17 25.06 31.88 19.45
N ALA A 18 24.40 32.22 20.56
CA ALA A 18 23.04 32.77 20.53
C ALA A 18 22.98 34.30 20.29
N THR A 19 24.09 35.02 20.45
CA THR A 19 24.09 36.50 20.44
C THR A 19 24.43 37.13 19.08
N VAL A 20 24.79 36.34 18.06
CA VAL A 20 25.11 36.87 16.71
C VAL A 20 23.89 36.85 15.77
N ILE A 21 22.87 36.01 16.03
CA ILE A 21 21.70 35.85 15.15
C ILE A 21 20.78 37.09 15.16
N VAL A 22 20.75 37.87 16.25
CA VAL A 22 19.85 39.02 16.39
C VAL A 22 20.38 40.29 15.69
N ALA A 23 21.68 40.39 15.41
CA ALA A 23 22.29 41.63 14.88
C ALA A 23 22.29 41.76 13.35
N LEU A 24 21.91 40.71 12.60
CA LEU A 24 22.01 40.70 11.11
C LEU A 24 20.67 40.59 10.38
N GLY A 25 19.52 40.56 11.07
CA GLY A 25 18.20 40.47 10.42
C GLY A 25 18.01 39.22 9.54
N LEU A 26 18.87 38.22 9.68
CA LEU A 26 18.75 36.95 8.96
C LEU A 26 17.70 36.10 9.69
N THR A 27 16.52 36.02 9.09
CA THR A 27 15.52 35.02 9.48
C THR A 27 16.16 33.64 9.39
N ALA A 28 15.91 32.79 10.39
CA ALA A 28 16.30 31.39 10.31
C ALA A 28 15.79 30.82 8.98
N PRO A 29 16.60 30.05 8.23
CA PRO A 29 16.10 29.39 7.04
C PRO A 29 14.85 28.59 7.44
N PRO A 30 13.80 28.55 6.58
CA PRO A 30 12.63 27.74 6.87
C PRO A 30 13.12 26.34 7.23
N ALA A 31 12.65 25.82 8.37
CA ALA A 31 12.95 24.45 8.77
C ALA A 31 12.69 23.57 7.55
N ALA A 32 13.74 22.91 7.05
CA ALA A 32 13.60 21.98 5.94
C ALA A 32 12.44 21.05 6.28
N ALA A 33 11.44 20.97 5.40
CA ALA A 33 10.28 20.13 5.60
C ALA A 33 10.77 18.75 6.06
N ALA A 34 10.33 18.32 7.26
CA ALA A 34 10.68 17.01 7.76
C ALA A 34 10.32 15.99 6.68
N GLY A 35 11.29 15.16 6.29
CA GLY A 35 11.05 14.10 5.32
C GLY A 35 9.91 13.16 5.77
N PRO A 36 9.37 12.34 4.86
CA PRO A 36 8.35 11.35 5.22
C PRO A 36 8.84 10.50 6.40
N PRO A 37 7.94 10.13 7.34
CA PRO A 37 8.33 9.43 8.55
C PRO A 37 8.97 8.07 8.20
N GLU A 38 10.17 7.81 8.71
CA GLU A 38 10.89 6.54 8.52
C GLU A 38 10.44 5.50 9.56
N LEU A 39 10.48 4.21 9.20
CA LEU A 39 10.32 3.13 10.17
C LEU A 39 11.55 3.09 11.08
N THR A 40 11.36 3.36 12.38
CA THR A 40 12.41 3.40 13.40
C THR A 40 12.10 2.43 14.54
N GLY A 41 13.11 2.13 15.37
CA GLY A 41 12.94 1.21 16.49
C GLY A 41 12.89 -0.27 16.09
N ALA A 42 13.33 -0.64 14.89
CA ALA A 42 13.42 -2.02 14.46
C ALA A 42 14.51 -2.79 15.22
N THR A 43 14.20 -3.99 15.70
CA THR A 43 15.09 -4.89 16.43
C THR A 43 15.45 -6.14 15.63
N GLY A 44 14.70 -6.44 14.57
CA GLY A 44 14.97 -7.55 13.65
C GLY A 44 14.36 -7.27 12.27
N ILE A 45 14.92 -7.90 11.23
CA ILE A 45 14.49 -7.78 9.84
C ILE A 45 14.65 -9.11 9.10
N ALA A 46 13.77 -9.39 8.15
CA ALA A 46 13.87 -10.52 7.23
C ALA A 46 13.33 -10.14 5.84
N GLY A 47 14.02 -10.58 4.78
CA GLY A 47 13.65 -10.35 3.37
C GLY A 47 13.35 -11.66 2.63
N GLY A 48 12.22 -11.69 1.92
CA GLY A 48 11.78 -12.80 1.07
C GLY A 48 11.91 -12.53 -0.41
N ARG A 49 11.18 -13.31 -1.21
CA ARG A 49 11.18 -13.16 -2.67
C ARG A 49 10.56 -11.85 -3.14
N GLY A 50 9.42 -11.48 -2.56
CA GLY A 50 8.64 -10.30 -2.95
C GLY A 50 8.30 -9.36 -1.80
N HIS A 51 8.66 -9.68 -0.56
CA HIS A 51 8.26 -8.92 0.62
C HIS A 51 9.35 -8.88 1.69
N THR A 52 9.20 -7.97 2.64
CA THR A 52 10.12 -7.76 3.75
C THR A 52 9.31 -7.56 5.02
N CYS A 53 9.81 -8.06 6.14
CA CYS A 53 9.21 -7.87 7.46
C CYS A 53 10.24 -7.39 8.48
N ALA A 54 9.78 -6.61 9.46
CA ALA A 54 10.58 -6.09 10.56
C ALA A 54 9.87 -6.28 11.90
N VAL A 55 10.64 -6.63 12.94
CA VAL A 55 10.19 -6.61 14.34
C VAL A 55 10.58 -5.26 14.93
N VAL A 56 9.66 -4.56 15.57
CA VAL A 56 9.91 -3.30 16.28
C VAL A 56 10.01 -3.50 17.79
N GLY A 57 10.60 -2.54 18.51
CA GLY A 57 11.04 -2.70 19.91
C GLY A 57 9.96 -3.07 20.94
N ASP A 58 8.68 -2.93 20.64
CA ASP A 58 7.55 -3.38 21.46
C ASP A 58 7.10 -4.83 21.15
N GLY A 59 7.78 -5.50 20.21
CA GLY A 59 7.48 -6.85 19.76
C GLY A 59 6.36 -6.95 18.72
N ARG A 60 5.93 -5.84 18.11
CA ARG A 60 5.07 -5.84 16.92
C ARG A 60 5.87 -6.14 15.65
N VAL A 61 5.16 -6.56 14.60
CA VAL A 61 5.73 -6.86 13.29
C VAL A 61 5.10 -5.95 12.24
N GLN A 62 5.94 -5.42 11.36
CA GLN A 62 5.55 -4.63 10.20
C GLN A 62 6.05 -5.34 8.94
N CYS A 63 5.20 -5.56 7.93
CA CYS A 63 5.56 -6.20 6.66
C CYS A 63 5.15 -5.32 5.46
N TRP A 64 5.85 -5.46 4.33
CA TRP A 64 5.54 -4.76 3.08
C TRP A 64 6.06 -5.53 1.87
N GLY A 65 5.54 -5.20 0.68
CA GLY A 65 5.85 -5.84 -0.59
C GLY A 65 4.66 -6.63 -1.14
N GLY A 66 4.97 -7.70 -1.88
CA GLY A 66 4.02 -8.67 -2.41
C GLY A 66 3.12 -9.24 -1.32
N ASN A 67 1.86 -9.53 -1.66
CA ASN A 67 0.90 -10.12 -0.73
C ASN A 67 -0.08 -11.11 -1.40
N ALA A 68 0.26 -11.63 -2.58
CA ALA A 68 -0.70 -12.42 -3.37
C ALA A 68 -1.14 -13.70 -2.64
N SER A 69 -0.28 -14.22 -1.77
CA SER A 69 -0.54 -15.37 -0.90
C SER A 69 -0.89 -14.97 0.54
N GLY A 70 -1.07 -13.69 0.83
CA GLY A 70 -1.33 -13.20 2.20
C GLY A 70 -0.08 -13.18 3.07
N GLU A 71 1.12 -13.18 2.48
CA GLU A 71 2.43 -13.21 3.13
C GLU A 71 2.73 -12.00 4.04
N LEU A 72 1.94 -10.92 3.97
CA LEU A 72 2.03 -9.78 4.87
C LEU A 72 1.27 -9.96 6.20
N GLY A 73 0.37 -10.93 6.31
CA GLY A 73 -0.27 -11.28 7.60
C GLY A 73 -1.22 -10.23 8.18
N ASN A 74 -1.67 -9.27 7.36
CA ASN A 74 -2.59 -8.20 7.73
C ASN A 74 -4.07 -8.57 7.52
N GLY A 75 -4.37 -9.84 7.19
CA GLY A 75 -5.72 -10.30 6.89
C GLY A 75 -6.19 -10.00 5.46
N SER A 76 -5.32 -9.42 4.62
CA SER A 76 -5.58 -9.11 3.21
C SER A 76 -4.65 -9.93 2.30
N THR A 77 -4.92 -9.89 0.99
CA THR A 77 -4.03 -10.35 -0.10
C THR A 77 -3.57 -9.20 -1.01
N ASP A 78 -3.77 -7.95 -0.57
CA ASP A 78 -3.38 -6.75 -1.30
C ASP A 78 -1.92 -6.40 -1.06
N ARG A 79 -1.23 -6.05 -2.13
CA ARG A 79 0.18 -5.63 -2.12
C ARG A 79 0.35 -4.27 -1.43
N GLU A 80 1.40 -4.13 -0.62
CA GLU A 80 1.66 -2.91 0.17
C GLU A 80 3.04 -2.33 -0.14
N LEU A 81 3.11 -1.06 -0.54
CA LEU A 81 4.37 -0.41 -0.93
C LEU A 81 5.11 0.24 0.25
N SER A 82 4.53 0.17 1.45
CA SER A 82 5.05 0.71 2.70
C SER A 82 4.67 -0.25 3.85
N PRO A 83 5.37 -0.20 5.00
CA PRO A 83 5.12 -1.09 6.13
C PRO A 83 3.67 -1.03 6.63
N VAL A 84 3.05 -2.21 6.77
CA VAL A 84 1.76 -2.44 7.43
C VAL A 84 1.89 -3.39 8.61
N GLU A 85 1.06 -3.21 9.63
CA GLU A 85 1.11 -4.00 10.86
C GLU A 85 0.53 -5.42 10.65
N VAL A 86 1.23 -6.44 11.16
CA VAL A 86 0.73 -7.82 11.22
C VAL A 86 -0.25 -7.95 12.37
N THR A 87 -1.46 -8.45 12.09
CA THR A 87 -2.53 -8.54 13.09
C THR A 87 -2.48 -9.86 13.88
N GLY A 88 -2.95 -9.84 15.13
CA GLY A 88 -3.10 -11.06 15.94
C GLY A 88 -1.80 -11.62 16.54
N LEU A 89 -0.68 -10.89 16.46
CA LEU A 89 0.59 -11.24 17.09
C LEU A 89 1.04 -10.15 18.06
N ALA A 90 1.63 -10.56 19.18
CA ALA A 90 2.32 -9.67 20.10
C ALA A 90 3.54 -10.38 20.67
N LYS A 91 4.54 -9.61 21.13
CA LYS A 91 5.76 -10.13 21.76
C LYS A 91 6.55 -11.06 20.85
N VAL A 92 6.66 -10.69 19.57
CA VAL A 92 7.52 -11.39 18.60
C VAL A 92 8.98 -11.08 18.91
N SER A 93 9.81 -12.11 18.94
CA SER A 93 11.26 -11.97 19.13
C SER A 93 12.05 -12.06 17.83
N ALA A 94 11.53 -12.79 16.85
CA ALA A 94 12.16 -12.95 15.54
C ALA A 94 11.10 -13.22 14.46
N VAL A 95 11.40 -12.80 13.24
CA VAL A 95 10.61 -13.07 12.03
C VAL A 95 11.53 -13.71 10.99
N THR A 96 11.02 -14.68 10.24
CA THR A 96 11.68 -15.27 9.08
C THR A 96 10.71 -15.25 7.91
N VAL A 97 11.25 -15.11 6.72
CA VAL A 97 10.48 -14.95 5.49
C VAL A 97 10.95 -16.00 4.49
N GLY A 98 10.01 -16.81 3.98
CA GLY A 98 10.26 -17.78 2.92
C GLY A 98 9.90 -17.23 1.53
N GLY A 99 9.63 -18.13 0.59
CA GLY A 99 9.29 -17.77 -0.78
C GLY A 99 8.05 -16.88 -0.87
N ASP A 100 6.90 -17.41 -0.46
CA ASP A 100 5.61 -16.71 -0.45
C ASP A 100 4.87 -16.91 0.90
N HIS A 101 5.62 -17.15 1.99
CA HIS A 101 5.11 -17.30 3.35
C HIS A 101 6.04 -16.66 4.39
N THR A 102 5.52 -16.39 5.56
CA THR A 102 6.25 -15.74 6.67
C THR A 102 5.99 -16.49 7.95
N CYS A 103 6.99 -16.60 8.82
CA CYS A 103 6.86 -17.17 10.15
C CYS A 103 7.43 -16.24 11.23
N ALA A 104 6.82 -16.25 12.41
CA ALA A 104 7.25 -15.49 13.58
C ALA A 104 7.47 -16.42 14.78
N LEU A 105 8.58 -16.18 15.49
CA LEU A 105 8.88 -16.78 16.79
C LEU A 105 8.53 -15.78 17.89
N THR A 106 7.67 -16.19 18.82
CA THR A 106 7.29 -15.38 19.98
C THR A 106 8.26 -15.56 21.15
N LEU A 107 8.25 -14.63 22.11
CA LEU A 107 8.97 -14.78 23.38
C LEU A 107 8.52 -16.02 24.18
N ALA A 108 7.31 -16.53 23.93
CA ALA A 108 6.78 -17.76 24.52
C ALA A 108 7.29 -19.04 23.83
N ARG A 109 8.20 -18.91 22.83
CA ARG A 109 8.83 -20.04 22.11
C ARG A 109 7.85 -20.89 21.29
N THR A 110 6.76 -20.25 20.86
CA THR A 110 5.80 -20.79 19.88
C THR A 110 5.99 -20.12 18.52
N VAL A 111 5.68 -20.86 17.46
CA VAL A 111 5.81 -20.42 16.07
C VAL A 111 4.44 -20.21 15.45
N TYR A 112 4.29 -19.08 14.75
CA TYR A 112 3.14 -18.80 13.90
C TYR A 112 3.62 -18.60 12.47
N CYS A 113 2.89 -19.12 11.50
CA CYS A 113 3.18 -18.92 10.07
C CYS A 113 1.93 -18.44 9.33
N TRP A 114 2.11 -17.72 8.23
CA TRP A 114 1.06 -17.25 7.34
C TRP A 114 1.59 -17.09 5.91
N GLY A 115 0.70 -16.90 4.95
CA GLY A 115 1.01 -16.85 3.52
C GLY A 115 0.60 -18.12 2.77
N ALA A 116 1.37 -18.46 1.74
CA ALA A 116 1.19 -19.64 0.91
C ALA A 116 1.28 -20.93 1.73
N ASN A 117 0.46 -21.93 1.38
CA ASN A 117 0.45 -23.22 2.09
C ASN A 117 0.25 -24.44 1.17
N ALA A 118 0.41 -24.30 -0.16
CA ALA A 118 0.11 -25.40 -1.09
C ALA A 118 0.97 -26.66 -0.84
N SER A 119 2.15 -26.52 -0.24
CA SER A 119 3.04 -27.62 0.15
C SER A 119 2.95 -27.99 1.63
N GLY A 120 2.08 -27.32 2.40
CA GLY A 120 2.01 -27.48 3.85
C GLY A 120 3.06 -26.69 4.63
N GLN A 121 3.72 -25.70 4.00
CA GLN A 121 4.82 -24.91 4.59
C GLN A 121 4.44 -24.08 5.84
N LEU A 122 3.14 -23.93 6.13
CA LEU A 122 2.68 -23.28 7.36
C LEU A 122 2.67 -24.22 8.58
N GLY A 123 2.74 -25.54 8.39
CA GLY A 123 2.84 -26.50 9.50
C GLY A 123 1.57 -26.60 10.36
N ASP A 124 0.42 -26.17 9.84
CA ASP A 124 -0.88 -26.17 10.54
C ASP A 124 -1.69 -27.46 10.31
N GLY A 125 -1.10 -28.45 9.64
CA GLY A 125 -1.75 -29.69 9.26
C GLY A 125 -2.66 -29.59 8.05
N THR A 126 -2.65 -28.45 7.34
CA THR A 126 -3.42 -28.23 6.12
C THR A 126 -2.52 -27.87 4.95
N THR A 127 -3.10 -27.77 3.75
CA THR A 127 -2.44 -27.21 2.55
C THR A 127 -3.12 -25.93 2.06
N THR A 128 -3.87 -25.27 2.94
CA THR A 128 -4.68 -24.11 2.61
C THR A 128 -3.98 -22.84 3.08
N GLN A 129 -3.88 -21.85 2.19
CA GLN A 129 -3.28 -20.53 2.43
C GLN A 129 -3.92 -19.81 3.64
N ARG A 130 -3.16 -18.92 4.30
CA ARG A 130 -3.63 -18.12 5.45
C ARG A 130 -3.17 -16.66 5.32
N PRO A 131 -4.08 -15.67 5.16
CA PRO A 131 -3.70 -14.26 5.11
C PRO A 131 -3.44 -13.64 6.50
N ALA A 132 -3.55 -14.43 7.56
CA ALA A 132 -3.28 -14.03 8.93
C ALA A 132 -2.50 -15.15 9.67
N PRO A 133 -1.70 -14.80 10.69
CA PRO A 133 -0.90 -15.76 11.47
C PRO A 133 -1.71 -16.96 12.00
N VAL A 134 -1.23 -18.18 11.75
CA VAL A 134 -1.75 -19.42 12.34
C VAL A 134 -0.65 -20.18 13.11
N PRO A 135 -0.97 -20.86 14.22
CA PRO A 135 0.02 -21.59 15.01
C PRO A 135 0.50 -22.85 14.28
N VAL A 136 1.81 -23.09 14.32
CA VAL A 136 2.41 -24.37 13.90
C VAL A 136 2.03 -25.46 14.91
N ARG A 137 1.47 -26.57 14.44
CA ARG A 137 0.93 -27.62 15.31
C ARG A 137 2.00 -28.64 15.71
N GLY A 138 1.99 -29.03 16.98
CA GLY A 138 2.88 -30.08 17.50
C GLY A 138 4.33 -29.63 17.75
N LEU A 139 4.60 -28.32 17.70
CA LEU A 139 5.93 -27.77 17.88
C LEU A 139 5.97 -26.78 19.05
N VAL A 140 6.84 -27.03 20.03
CA VAL A 140 7.04 -26.20 21.24
C VAL A 140 8.52 -26.09 21.57
N ASP A 141 8.88 -25.15 22.44
CA ASP A 141 10.27 -24.88 22.87
C ASP A 141 11.23 -24.60 21.71
N VAL A 142 10.75 -23.80 20.74
CA VAL A 142 11.52 -23.43 19.55
C VAL A 142 12.55 -22.35 19.89
N ALA A 143 13.80 -22.59 19.48
CA ALA A 143 14.91 -21.66 19.60
C ALA A 143 15.04 -20.74 18.37
N ALA A 144 14.92 -21.32 17.16
CA ALA A 144 15.07 -20.63 15.89
C ALA A 144 14.18 -21.25 14.80
N VAL A 145 13.85 -20.48 13.77
CA VAL A 145 13.03 -20.88 12.62
C VAL A 145 13.69 -20.35 11.34
N ALA A 146 13.73 -21.17 10.30
CA ALA A 146 14.13 -20.78 8.96
C ALA A 146 13.08 -21.22 7.94
N ALA A 147 12.81 -20.35 6.97
CA ALA A 147 11.84 -20.59 5.91
C ALA A 147 12.54 -20.55 4.55
N GLY A 148 12.44 -21.63 3.79
CA GLY A 148 12.86 -21.68 2.39
C GLY A 148 11.70 -21.34 1.45
N ARG A 149 11.82 -21.73 0.18
CA ARG A 149 10.79 -21.42 -0.83
C ARG A 149 9.43 -22.01 -0.50
N ASN A 150 9.39 -23.32 -0.22
CA ASN A 150 8.16 -24.10 0.00
C ASN A 150 8.25 -25.03 1.22
N HIS A 151 9.26 -24.84 2.08
CA HIS A 151 9.47 -25.61 3.29
C HIS A 151 9.93 -24.70 4.42
N THR A 152 9.74 -25.17 5.65
CA THR A 152 10.12 -24.45 6.87
C THR A 152 10.79 -25.43 7.82
N CYS A 153 11.82 -24.98 8.50
CA CYS A 153 12.54 -25.74 9.51
C CYS A 153 12.60 -24.97 10.82
N ALA A 154 12.73 -25.68 11.92
CA ALA A 154 12.88 -25.11 13.25
C ALA A 154 13.86 -25.94 14.09
N VAL A 155 14.62 -25.24 14.92
CA VAL A 155 15.49 -25.85 15.94
C VAL A 155 14.84 -25.67 17.29
N LYS A 156 14.73 -26.76 18.04
CA LYS A 156 14.27 -26.75 19.43
C LYS A 156 15.43 -26.47 20.38
N ARG A 157 15.13 -26.01 21.59
CA ARG A 157 16.13 -25.75 22.64
C ARG A 157 16.92 -26.99 23.08
N ASP A 158 16.39 -28.19 22.84
CA ASP A 158 17.09 -29.45 23.08
C ASP A 158 18.12 -29.81 21.99
N GLY A 159 18.27 -28.97 20.96
CA GLY A 159 19.22 -29.15 19.86
C GLY A 159 18.73 -30.10 18.77
N THR A 160 17.44 -30.48 18.77
CA THR A 160 16.81 -31.23 17.67
C THR A 160 16.22 -30.29 16.61
N ALA A 161 16.26 -30.70 15.34
CA ALA A 161 15.68 -29.96 14.22
C ALA A 161 14.44 -30.67 13.66
N HIS A 162 13.44 -29.89 13.27
CA HIS A 162 12.23 -30.38 12.61
C HIS A 162 11.94 -29.55 11.36
N CYS A 163 11.57 -30.19 10.26
CA CYS A 163 11.23 -29.53 9.00
C CYS A 163 9.86 -30.00 8.48
N TRP A 164 9.16 -29.14 7.74
CA TRP A 164 7.88 -29.42 7.09
C TRP A 164 7.72 -28.64 5.79
N GLY A 165 6.73 -29.01 4.98
CA GLY A 165 6.47 -28.46 3.64
C GLY A 165 6.88 -29.42 2.53
N ALA A 166 7.41 -28.87 1.43
CA ALA A 166 7.88 -29.61 0.27
C ALA A 166 9.09 -30.51 0.60
N ASN A 167 9.20 -31.66 -0.08
CA ASN A 167 10.30 -32.61 0.12
C ASN A 167 10.73 -33.38 -1.14
N ASP A 168 10.27 -33.00 -2.32
CA ASP A 168 10.60 -33.66 -3.60
C ASP A 168 12.12 -33.72 -3.87
N ARG A 169 12.89 -32.79 -3.31
CA ARG A 169 14.36 -32.74 -3.35
C ARG A 169 15.08 -33.22 -2.08
N GLY A 170 14.35 -33.78 -1.11
CA GLY A 170 14.90 -34.16 0.20
C GLY A 170 15.11 -32.99 1.17
N GLN A 171 14.43 -31.85 0.94
CA GLN A 171 14.54 -30.60 1.71
C GLN A 171 14.32 -30.75 3.23
N LEU A 172 13.57 -31.77 3.65
CA LEU A 172 13.22 -31.98 5.05
C LEU A 172 14.27 -32.76 5.84
N GLY A 173 15.20 -33.45 5.18
CA GLY A 173 16.26 -34.19 5.88
C GLY A 173 15.75 -35.39 6.69
N ASP A 174 14.52 -35.85 6.43
CA ASP A 174 13.84 -36.93 7.18
C ASP A 174 14.12 -38.33 6.61
N ALA A 175 15.18 -38.48 5.80
CA ALA A 175 15.51 -39.66 5.03
C ALA A 175 14.43 -40.09 4.00
N THR A 176 13.48 -39.21 3.69
CA THR A 176 12.47 -39.42 2.65
C THR A 176 12.45 -38.27 1.63
N THR A 177 11.67 -38.44 0.57
CA THR A 177 11.34 -37.37 -0.40
C THR A 177 9.85 -37.00 -0.38
N THR A 178 9.14 -37.32 0.71
CA THR A 178 7.69 -37.08 0.84
C THR A 178 7.42 -35.81 1.64
N GLY A 179 6.58 -34.91 1.10
CA GLY A 179 6.20 -33.66 1.76
C GLY A 179 5.37 -33.88 3.03
N ARG A 180 5.42 -32.92 3.97
CA ARG A 180 4.78 -33.03 5.29
C ARG A 180 4.03 -31.73 5.63
N PRO A 181 2.71 -31.74 5.87
CA PRO A 181 1.99 -30.53 6.34
C PRO A 181 2.14 -30.29 7.85
N LEU A 182 2.93 -31.12 8.54
CA LEU A 182 3.27 -31.03 9.96
C LEU A 182 4.78 -31.19 10.14
N PRO A 183 5.38 -30.58 11.20
CA PRO A 183 6.79 -30.75 11.54
C PRO A 183 7.21 -32.23 11.64
N ALA A 184 8.28 -32.60 10.92
CA ALA A 184 8.91 -33.92 10.97
C ALA A 184 10.37 -33.81 11.44
N PRO A 185 10.87 -34.75 12.27
CA PRO A 185 12.23 -34.69 12.79
C PRO A 185 13.28 -34.92 11.68
N VAL A 186 14.35 -34.13 11.70
CA VAL A 186 15.52 -34.33 10.82
C VAL A 186 16.30 -35.56 11.29
N SER A 187 16.66 -36.44 10.35
CA SER A 187 17.25 -37.75 10.65
C SER A 187 18.71 -37.65 11.06
N GLY A 188 19.06 -38.24 12.21
CA GLY A 188 20.46 -38.45 12.64
C GLY A 188 21.25 -37.19 13.04
N LEU A 189 20.58 -36.04 13.19
CA LEU A 189 21.23 -34.77 13.52
C LEU A 189 20.81 -34.28 14.92
N THR A 190 21.80 -33.99 15.77
CA THR A 190 21.61 -33.51 17.16
C THR A 190 22.57 -32.38 17.48
N GLY A 191 22.27 -31.61 18.52
CA GLY A 191 23.12 -30.49 18.94
C GLY A 191 23.12 -29.34 17.94
N VAL A 192 22.03 -29.19 17.18
CA VAL A 192 21.83 -28.08 16.24
C VAL A 192 21.63 -26.79 17.02
N THR A 193 22.39 -25.76 16.67
CA THR A 193 22.29 -24.42 17.25
C THR A 193 21.69 -23.41 16.29
N ASP A 194 21.78 -23.69 14.98
CA ASP A 194 21.25 -22.83 13.93
C ASP A 194 20.83 -23.65 12.71
N ILE A 195 19.84 -23.17 11.96
CA ILE A 195 19.35 -23.84 10.75
C ILE A 195 18.94 -22.80 9.72
N GLU A 196 19.23 -23.08 8.46
CA GLU A 196 18.98 -22.20 7.33
C GLU A 196 18.33 -22.98 6.18
N ALA A 197 17.26 -22.45 5.61
CA ALA A 197 16.46 -23.09 4.58
C ALA A 197 16.46 -22.21 3.31
N ALA A 198 16.92 -22.76 2.19
CA ALA A 198 17.14 -22.00 0.97
C ALA A 198 15.95 -22.04 0.01
N ASP A 199 15.88 -21.03 -0.86
CA ASP A 199 14.98 -21.05 -2.03
C ASP A 199 15.35 -22.13 -3.07
N ALA A 200 16.64 -22.47 -3.17
CA ALA A 200 17.15 -23.52 -4.07
C ALA A 200 16.99 -24.95 -3.51
N PHE A 201 16.00 -25.18 -2.67
CA PHE A 201 15.59 -26.53 -2.22
C PHE A 201 16.66 -27.30 -1.43
N HIS A 202 17.51 -26.61 -0.67
CA HIS A 202 18.47 -27.23 0.26
C HIS A 202 18.42 -26.53 1.62
N THR A 203 18.89 -27.24 2.64
CA THR A 203 18.86 -26.79 4.04
C THR A 203 20.23 -27.09 4.65
N CYS A 204 20.76 -26.18 5.47
CA CYS A 204 21.98 -26.40 6.23
C CYS A 204 21.75 -26.12 7.71
N ALA A 205 22.51 -26.80 8.56
CA ALA A 205 22.46 -26.66 10.01
C ALA A 205 23.87 -26.53 10.58
N LEU A 206 24.01 -25.64 11.56
CA LEU A 206 25.20 -25.49 12.39
C LEU A 206 25.00 -26.26 13.69
N THR A 207 25.99 -27.07 14.08
CA THR A 207 25.99 -27.79 15.35
C THR A 207 26.89 -27.10 16.39
N ALA A 208 26.65 -27.39 17.67
CA ALA A 208 27.35 -26.76 18.80
C ALA A 208 28.87 -26.97 18.82
N ASP A 209 29.38 -27.99 18.12
CA ASP A 209 30.81 -28.25 17.92
C ASP A 209 31.43 -27.43 16.76
N GLY A 210 30.63 -26.58 16.09
CA GLY A 210 31.05 -25.79 14.94
C GLY A 210 31.14 -26.57 13.63
N SER A 211 30.55 -27.78 13.55
CA SER A 211 30.36 -28.51 12.30
C SER A 211 29.14 -27.98 11.53
N VAL A 212 29.17 -28.07 10.19
CA VAL A 212 28.04 -27.71 9.31
C VAL A 212 27.57 -28.94 8.56
N TYR A 213 26.26 -29.16 8.52
CA TYR A 213 25.61 -30.23 7.75
C TYR A 213 24.62 -29.63 6.77
N CYS A 214 24.59 -30.11 5.52
CA CYS A 214 23.65 -29.68 4.50
C CYS A 214 22.94 -30.89 3.86
N TRP A 215 21.69 -30.70 3.43
CA TRP A 215 20.88 -31.71 2.72
C TRP A 215 19.92 -31.07 1.72
N GLY A 216 19.28 -31.89 0.89
CA GLY A 216 18.37 -31.47 -0.16
C GLY A 216 19.01 -31.57 -1.56
N TRP A 217 18.73 -30.57 -2.40
CA TRP A 217 19.23 -30.51 -3.78
C TRP A 217 20.75 -30.29 -3.84
N ASN A 218 21.48 -30.99 -4.75
CA ASN A 218 22.95 -30.87 -4.88
C ASN A 218 23.47 -30.75 -6.34
N GLN A 219 22.77 -30.05 -7.24
CA GLN A 219 23.22 -29.93 -8.62
C GLN A 219 24.42 -29.01 -8.85
N LEU A 220 24.67 -28.08 -7.94
CA LEU A 220 25.65 -27.02 -8.06
C LEU A 220 26.67 -27.08 -6.91
N GLY A 221 26.80 -28.22 -6.24
CA GLY A 221 27.73 -28.41 -5.12
C GLY A 221 27.31 -27.70 -3.83
N GLN A 222 26.04 -27.28 -3.69
CA GLN A 222 25.54 -26.54 -2.53
C GLN A 222 25.58 -27.32 -1.20
N LEU A 223 25.81 -28.65 -1.24
CA LEU A 223 26.04 -29.43 -0.02
C LEU A 223 27.48 -29.35 0.50
N GLY A 224 28.42 -28.89 -0.32
CA GLY A 224 29.80 -28.65 0.13
C GLY A 224 30.54 -29.91 0.59
N ASP A 225 30.20 -31.09 0.04
CA ASP A 225 30.74 -32.39 0.46
C ASP A 225 32.01 -32.82 -0.32
N GLY A 226 32.53 -31.95 -1.19
CA GLY A 226 33.69 -32.20 -2.02
C GLY A 226 33.44 -33.15 -3.21
N LYS A 227 32.21 -33.66 -3.38
CA LYS A 227 31.87 -34.58 -4.47
C LYS A 227 31.34 -33.80 -5.67
N GLN A 228 32.26 -33.41 -6.55
CA GLN A 228 31.91 -32.80 -7.83
C GLN A 228 31.62 -33.91 -8.86
N ASN A 229 30.36 -34.04 -9.27
CA ASN A 229 29.94 -34.85 -10.44
C ASN A 229 30.16 -36.39 -10.39
N ASP A 230 29.88 -37.08 -9.28
CA ASP A 230 30.09 -38.55 -9.20
C ASP A 230 28.94 -39.32 -8.52
N PRO A 231 28.25 -40.32 -9.15
CA PRO A 231 27.83 -40.50 -10.55
C PRO A 231 26.51 -39.72 -10.85
N PRO A 232 25.94 -39.77 -12.08
CA PRO A 232 24.66 -39.11 -12.40
C PRO A 232 23.47 -39.80 -11.74
N ASP A 233 23.11 -39.38 -10.52
CA ASP A 233 21.76 -39.56 -10.00
C ASP A 233 20.82 -38.62 -10.79
N PRO A 234 19.76 -39.11 -11.46
CA PRO A 234 18.80 -38.26 -12.17
C PRO A 234 17.97 -37.38 -11.22
N ASN A 235 17.85 -37.75 -9.94
CA ASN A 235 17.03 -37.03 -8.95
C ASN A 235 17.86 -36.12 -8.03
N ARG A 236 19.18 -36.32 -7.91
CA ARG A 236 20.18 -35.57 -7.10
C ARG A 236 19.63 -34.98 -5.79
N ALA A 237 18.74 -35.72 -5.14
CA ALA A 237 18.08 -35.38 -3.89
C ALA A 237 18.83 -36.11 -2.79
N ASN A 238 19.36 -35.38 -1.82
CA ASN A 238 20.01 -35.97 -0.67
C ASN A 238 19.12 -35.74 0.57
N PRO A 239 18.23 -36.68 0.92
CA PRO A 239 17.30 -36.52 2.03
C PRO A 239 17.96 -36.75 3.41
N THR A 240 19.28 -36.92 3.46
CA THR A 240 20.04 -37.18 4.69
C THR A 240 21.08 -36.08 4.92
N PRO A 241 21.14 -35.46 6.11
CA PRO A 241 22.18 -34.49 6.47
C PRO A 241 23.60 -34.98 6.15
N THR A 242 24.34 -34.21 5.36
CA THR A 242 25.72 -34.51 4.93
C THR A 242 26.67 -33.45 5.47
N ARG A 243 27.79 -33.88 6.06
CA ARG A 243 28.78 -32.97 6.65
C ARG A 243 29.56 -32.21 5.57
N VAL A 244 29.65 -30.88 5.70
CA VAL A 244 30.43 -30.01 4.81
C VAL A 244 31.93 -30.24 5.02
N VAL A 245 32.70 -30.39 3.94
CA VAL A 245 34.14 -30.67 4.03
C VAL A 245 34.96 -29.43 4.35
N GLY A 246 35.98 -29.61 5.20
CA GLY A 246 36.94 -28.56 5.52
C GLY A 246 36.39 -27.40 6.36
N ILE A 247 35.15 -27.44 6.84
CA ILE A 247 34.59 -26.48 7.80
C ILE A 247 34.70 -27.04 9.22
N ALA A 248 35.34 -26.29 10.11
CA ALA A 248 35.46 -26.57 11.53
C ALA A 248 35.46 -25.24 12.31
N GLY A 249 34.79 -25.21 13.46
CA GLY A 249 34.69 -23.99 14.27
C GLY A 249 33.89 -22.86 13.61
N ALA A 250 32.86 -23.22 12.83
CA ALA A 250 31.91 -22.24 12.31
C ALA A 250 31.08 -21.63 13.46
N THR A 251 30.82 -20.33 13.38
CA THR A 251 29.99 -19.57 14.33
C THR A 251 28.68 -19.10 13.72
N ALA A 252 28.57 -19.12 12.38
CA ALA A 252 27.32 -18.91 11.65
C ALA A 252 27.39 -19.63 10.30
N VAL A 253 26.23 -19.99 9.77
CA VAL A 253 26.04 -20.45 8.40
C VAL A 253 25.00 -19.54 7.74
N ALA A 254 25.21 -19.16 6.49
CA ALA A 254 24.22 -18.46 5.68
C ALA A 254 24.00 -19.25 4.41
N VAL A 255 22.74 -19.57 4.14
CA VAL A 255 22.35 -20.28 2.92
C VAL A 255 21.63 -19.31 2.02
N THR A 256 22.05 -19.23 0.76
CA THR A 256 21.45 -18.31 -0.20
C THR A 256 20.51 -19.03 -1.16
N GLY A 257 19.55 -18.29 -1.70
CA GLY A 257 18.54 -18.80 -2.62
C GLY A 257 19.05 -19.29 -3.96
N ALA A 258 20.32 -19.05 -4.31
CA ALA A 258 20.88 -19.40 -5.61
C ALA A 258 21.75 -20.67 -5.60
N ALA A 259 21.52 -21.56 -4.62
CA ALA A 259 22.30 -22.78 -4.44
C ALA A 259 23.77 -22.51 -4.08
N ASN A 260 24.04 -21.51 -3.24
CA ASN A 260 25.33 -21.34 -2.58
C ASN A 260 25.13 -21.11 -1.08
N ALA A 261 26.13 -21.49 -0.29
CA ALA A 261 26.14 -21.31 1.15
C ALA A 261 27.51 -20.83 1.61
N CYS A 262 27.55 -20.17 2.76
CA CYS A 262 28.75 -19.62 3.37
C CYS A 262 28.78 -19.95 4.87
N ALA A 263 29.96 -20.16 5.42
CA ALA A 263 30.21 -20.31 6.84
C ALA A 263 31.13 -19.19 7.34
N LEU A 264 30.76 -18.59 8.46
CA LEU A 264 31.62 -17.68 9.23
C LEU A 264 32.40 -18.51 10.25
N LEU A 265 33.72 -18.38 10.29
CA LEU A 265 34.59 -19.04 11.26
C LEU A 265 34.89 -18.13 12.46
N ALA A 266 35.26 -18.71 13.60
CA ALA A 266 35.55 -17.96 14.84
C ALA A 266 36.60 -16.84 14.70
N GLY A 267 37.50 -16.90 13.71
CA GLY A 267 38.48 -15.86 13.41
C GLY A 267 37.97 -14.72 12.52
N GLY A 268 36.68 -14.72 12.16
CA GLY A 268 36.05 -13.72 11.29
C GLY A 268 36.24 -13.96 9.79
N SER A 269 36.83 -15.09 9.39
CA SER A 269 36.96 -15.48 7.98
C SER A 269 35.68 -16.14 7.45
N VAL A 270 35.35 -15.88 6.19
CA VAL A 270 34.16 -16.43 5.52
C VAL A 270 34.59 -17.43 4.45
N ARG A 271 33.94 -18.60 4.43
CA ARG A 271 34.14 -19.61 3.39
C ARG A 271 32.83 -19.96 2.70
N CYS A 272 32.78 -19.90 1.38
CA CYS A 272 31.57 -20.13 0.57
C CYS A 272 31.74 -21.30 -0.42
N TRP A 273 30.65 -21.99 -0.71
CA TRP A 273 30.57 -23.08 -1.69
C TRP A 273 29.22 -23.04 -2.42
N GLY A 274 29.10 -23.84 -3.49
CA GLY A 274 27.94 -23.89 -4.36
C GLY A 274 28.12 -23.08 -5.64
N TRP A 275 27.02 -22.56 -6.16
CA TRP A 275 26.97 -21.81 -7.42
C TRP A 275 27.79 -20.51 -7.41
N ASN A 276 28.41 -20.14 -8.54
CA ASN A 276 29.30 -18.99 -8.66
C ASN A 276 29.23 -18.21 -9.99
N THR A 277 28.18 -18.36 -10.80
CA THR A 277 28.10 -17.68 -12.11
C THR A 277 28.20 -16.15 -12.03
N PHE A 278 27.80 -15.54 -10.92
CA PHE A 278 27.83 -14.09 -10.71
C PHE A 278 28.92 -13.63 -9.73
N GLY A 279 29.83 -14.53 -9.34
CA GLY A 279 30.91 -14.22 -8.39
C GLY A 279 30.49 -14.22 -6.93
N GLN A 280 29.35 -14.83 -6.59
CA GLN A 280 28.80 -14.90 -5.23
C GLN A 280 29.66 -15.66 -4.21
N LEU A 281 30.67 -16.42 -4.64
CA LEU A 281 31.66 -17.00 -3.73
C LEU A 281 32.74 -16.01 -3.29
N GLY A 282 32.84 -14.83 -3.92
CA GLY A 282 33.73 -13.75 -3.47
C GLY A 282 35.23 -14.03 -3.65
N VAL A 283 35.60 -14.85 -4.63
CA VAL A 283 36.98 -15.33 -4.84
C VAL A 283 37.73 -14.61 -5.97
N GLY A 284 37.16 -13.55 -6.54
CA GLY A 284 37.73 -12.84 -7.68
C GLY A 284 37.59 -13.60 -9.01
N GLY A 285 38.23 -13.07 -10.05
CA GLY A 285 38.09 -13.57 -11.42
C GLY A 285 36.93 -12.93 -12.19
N THR A 286 36.86 -13.21 -13.50
CA THR A 286 35.66 -12.89 -14.28
C THR A 286 34.52 -13.76 -13.75
N PRO A 287 33.29 -13.23 -13.63
CA PRO A 287 32.11 -14.10 -13.48
C PRO A 287 32.17 -15.13 -14.63
N SER A 288 32.49 -16.40 -14.31
CA SER A 288 32.91 -17.54 -15.18
C SER A 288 34.40 -18.00 -15.24
N GLY A 289 35.36 -17.49 -14.45
CA GLY A 289 36.79 -17.85 -14.60
C GLY A 289 37.53 -18.32 -13.33
N SER A 290 37.98 -19.59 -13.35
CA SER A 290 38.84 -20.32 -12.37
C SER A 290 38.15 -21.00 -11.18
N ILE A 291 37.20 -21.89 -11.48
CA ILE A 291 36.92 -23.13 -10.73
C ILE A 291 36.78 -24.19 -11.82
N THR A 292 37.17 -25.44 -11.61
CA THR A 292 37.44 -26.43 -12.69
C THR A 292 36.25 -26.87 -13.57
N ASP A 293 35.08 -26.21 -13.49
CA ASP A 293 34.00 -26.21 -14.50
C ASP A 293 33.29 -24.84 -14.72
N GLY A 294 33.87 -23.75 -14.20
CA GLY A 294 33.49 -22.36 -14.46
C GLY A 294 32.22 -21.82 -13.79
N THR A 295 31.40 -22.65 -13.12
CA THR A 295 30.07 -22.21 -12.66
C THR A 295 29.75 -22.48 -11.19
N HIS A 296 30.47 -23.36 -10.49
CA HIS A 296 30.22 -23.68 -9.08
C HIS A 296 31.42 -24.35 -8.38
N SER A 297 31.32 -24.58 -7.06
CA SER A 297 32.30 -25.33 -6.26
C SER A 297 31.63 -26.22 -5.20
N ALA A 298 31.89 -27.53 -5.22
CA ALA A 298 31.48 -28.45 -4.15
C ALA A 298 32.41 -28.42 -2.92
N THR A 299 33.48 -27.61 -2.96
CA THR A 299 34.44 -27.44 -1.86
C THR A 299 34.41 -25.99 -1.36
N PRO A 300 34.30 -25.74 -0.04
CA PRO A 300 34.32 -24.39 0.52
C PRO A 300 35.60 -23.60 0.23
N LEU A 301 35.46 -22.40 -0.35
CA LEU A 301 36.52 -21.46 -0.72
C LEU A 301 36.50 -20.22 0.17
N THR A 302 37.67 -19.66 0.50
CA THR A 302 37.78 -18.44 1.31
C THR A 302 37.45 -17.19 0.51
N VAL A 303 36.57 -16.33 1.03
CA VAL A 303 36.26 -15.01 0.44
C VAL A 303 37.49 -14.10 0.52
N LEU A 304 37.87 -13.50 -0.60
CA LEU A 304 39.09 -12.69 -0.71
C LEU A 304 38.82 -11.21 -0.39
N GLY A 305 39.78 -10.56 0.26
CA GLY A 305 39.73 -9.11 0.52
C GLY A 305 38.71 -8.65 1.58
N LEU A 306 38.03 -9.58 2.26
CA LEU A 306 37.09 -9.28 3.33
C LEU A 306 37.84 -9.14 4.67
N PRO A 307 37.70 -8.01 5.40
CA PRO A 307 38.18 -7.90 6.77
C PRO A 307 37.48 -8.91 7.70
N PRO A 308 37.99 -9.19 8.91
CA PRO A 308 37.31 -10.04 9.86
C PRO A 308 35.87 -9.55 10.13
N VAL A 309 34.89 -10.42 9.88
CA VAL A 309 33.47 -10.10 10.04
C VAL A 309 32.89 -10.76 11.29
N THR A 310 31.81 -10.19 11.80
CA THR A 310 31.06 -10.73 12.94
C THR A 310 29.77 -11.40 12.50
N ARG A 311 29.28 -11.08 11.29
CA ARG A 311 28.00 -11.53 10.74
C ARG A 311 28.11 -11.70 9.23
N ILE A 312 27.36 -12.66 8.70
CA ILE A 312 27.08 -12.82 7.28
C ILE A 312 25.56 -12.80 7.11
N SER A 313 25.07 -12.25 6.00
CA SER A 313 23.63 -12.18 5.73
C SER A 313 23.19 -13.30 4.80
N GLU A 314 22.02 -13.85 5.09
CA GLU A 314 21.23 -14.63 4.13
C GLU A 314 20.77 -13.74 2.98
N ALA A 315 20.69 -14.30 1.79
CA ALA A 315 19.86 -13.77 0.72
C ALA A 315 18.96 -14.89 0.23
N SER A 316 17.64 -14.75 0.30
CA SER A 316 16.68 -15.72 -0.27
C SER A 316 16.71 -15.76 -1.82
N GLY A 317 17.75 -15.18 -2.45
CA GLY A 317 17.76 -14.77 -3.84
C GLY A 317 18.87 -15.25 -4.75
N THR A 318 19.05 -14.53 -5.85
CA THR A 318 19.80 -14.90 -7.08
C THR A 318 21.34 -14.90 -6.94
N GLY A 319 21.85 -14.94 -5.70
CA GLY A 319 23.28 -15.09 -5.42
C GLY A 319 23.96 -13.76 -5.07
N GLN A 320 23.35 -12.96 -4.22
CA GLN A 320 24.08 -11.90 -3.48
C GLN A 320 24.46 -12.40 -2.09
N ALA A 321 25.59 -11.92 -1.57
CA ALA A 321 26.02 -12.18 -0.20
C ALA A 321 26.53 -10.87 0.41
N CYS A 322 26.27 -10.68 1.71
CA CYS A 322 26.81 -9.55 2.45
C CYS A 322 27.37 -9.99 3.80
N ALA A 323 28.25 -9.17 4.36
CA ALA A 323 28.87 -9.40 5.66
C ALA A 323 29.12 -8.08 6.40
N VAL A 324 29.07 -8.13 7.74
CA VAL A 324 29.24 -6.97 8.61
C VAL A 324 30.47 -7.14 9.49
N THR A 325 31.35 -6.13 9.48
CA THR A 325 32.55 -6.09 10.32
C THR A 325 32.24 -5.73 11.78
N ALA A 326 33.20 -5.92 12.68
CA ALA A 326 33.06 -5.54 14.10
C ALA A 326 32.88 -4.02 14.32
N ASP A 327 33.25 -3.20 13.34
CA ASP A 327 33.04 -1.74 13.34
C ASP A 327 31.89 -1.31 12.41
N ASP A 328 30.88 -2.16 12.30
CA ASP A 328 29.58 -1.91 11.67
C ASP A 328 29.67 -1.51 10.19
N ARG A 329 30.70 -1.96 9.45
CA ARG A 329 30.79 -1.76 7.98
C ARG A 329 30.17 -2.94 7.25
N LEU A 330 29.32 -2.64 6.27
CA LEU A 330 28.67 -3.62 5.41
C LEU A 330 29.45 -3.79 4.10
N TYR A 331 29.82 -5.03 3.79
CA TYR A 331 30.38 -5.42 2.50
C TYR A 331 29.41 -6.37 1.78
N CYS A 332 29.22 -6.20 0.46
CA CYS A 332 28.37 -7.06 -0.36
C CYS A 332 29.08 -7.50 -1.65
N TRP A 333 28.74 -8.68 -2.18
CA TRP A 333 29.24 -9.21 -3.46
C TRP A 333 28.25 -10.18 -4.11
N GLY A 334 28.51 -10.57 -5.35
CA GLY A 334 27.72 -11.50 -6.16
C GLY A 334 26.88 -10.83 -7.25
N HIS A 335 25.66 -11.36 -7.43
CA HIS A 335 24.70 -10.87 -8.43
C HIS A 335 24.28 -9.42 -8.15
N ASN A 336 24.13 -8.62 -9.22
CA ASN A 336 23.82 -7.19 -9.12
C ASN A 336 22.99 -6.67 -10.30
N GLY A 337 22.35 -7.55 -11.09
CA GLY A 337 21.64 -7.12 -12.30
C GLY A 337 20.52 -6.10 -12.04
N LEU A 338 20.03 -6.03 -10.79
CA LEU A 338 18.94 -5.17 -10.33
C LEU A 338 19.40 -4.16 -9.25
N GLY A 339 20.71 -4.05 -9.00
CA GLY A 339 21.27 -3.11 -8.03
C GLY A 339 21.29 -3.64 -6.58
N GLN A 340 21.06 -4.93 -6.35
CA GLN A 340 20.98 -5.55 -5.01
C GLN A 340 22.28 -5.51 -4.18
N ILE A 341 23.43 -5.16 -4.79
CA ILE A 341 24.67 -4.91 -4.05
C ILE A 341 24.63 -3.55 -3.37
N GLY A 342 23.96 -2.55 -3.95
CA GLY A 342 23.80 -1.22 -3.35
C GLY A 342 24.97 -0.27 -3.59
N ASP A 343 25.87 -0.58 -4.52
CA ASP A 343 27.07 0.21 -4.83
C ASP A 343 26.83 1.32 -5.87
N GLY A 344 25.58 1.57 -6.24
CA GLY A 344 25.18 2.57 -7.23
C GLY A 344 25.19 2.07 -8.68
N GLY A 345 25.56 0.82 -8.94
CA GLY A 345 25.54 0.23 -10.28
C GLY A 345 24.80 -1.12 -10.33
N ASN A 346 24.73 -1.68 -11.55
CA ASN A 346 24.11 -2.99 -11.81
C ASN A 346 25.12 -4.06 -12.26
N GLN A 347 26.41 -3.86 -11.94
CA GLN A 347 27.49 -4.75 -12.36
C GLN A 347 27.77 -5.76 -11.27
N HIS A 348 27.88 -7.05 -11.65
CA HIS A 348 28.23 -8.12 -10.71
C HIS A 348 29.56 -7.83 -10.01
N ARG A 349 29.69 -8.32 -8.78
CA ARG A 349 30.88 -8.13 -7.96
C ARG A 349 31.43 -9.50 -7.56
N SER A 350 32.54 -9.92 -8.16
CA SER A 350 33.24 -11.16 -7.77
C SER A 350 34.13 -10.99 -6.54
N LEU A 351 34.21 -9.77 -6.00
CA LEU A 351 34.90 -9.42 -4.75
C LEU A 351 33.99 -8.53 -3.87
N PRO A 352 34.12 -8.61 -2.53
CA PRO A 352 33.40 -7.74 -1.60
C PRO A 352 33.62 -6.25 -1.87
N VAL A 353 32.53 -5.48 -1.93
CA VAL A 353 32.55 -4.00 -1.97
C VAL A 353 31.87 -3.42 -0.74
N GLN A 354 32.41 -2.33 -0.18
CA GLN A 354 31.82 -1.66 0.98
C GLN A 354 30.61 -0.81 0.55
N VAL A 355 29.46 -1.00 1.21
CA VAL A 355 28.17 -0.37 0.85
C VAL A 355 27.71 0.66 1.89
N LEU A 356 27.80 0.31 3.17
CA LEU A 356 27.31 1.14 4.29
C LEU A 356 28.24 1.08 5.50
N THR A 357 28.07 2.04 6.41
CA THR A 357 28.64 2.06 7.76
C THR A 357 27.51 2.21 8.79
N GLY A 358 27.75 1.80 10.04
CA GLY A 358 26.75 1.84 11.10
C GLY A 358 25.63 0.83 10.89
N VAL A 359 25.92 -0.35 10.36
CA VAL A 359 24.95 -1.43 10.14
C VAL A 359 24.99 -2.43 11.30
N ARG A 360 23.83 -2.64 11.94
CA ARG A 360 23.65 -3.65 13.02
C ARG A 360 23.21 -5.01 12.47
N ALA A 361 22.39 -5.03 11.43
CA ALA A 361 21.90 -6.25 10.80
C ALA A 361 21.65 -6.02 9.31
N VAL A 362 21.69 -7.09 8.53
CA VAL A 362 21.41 -7.07 7.10
C VAL A 362 20.70 -8.37 6.72
N THR A 363 19.78 -8.29 5.78
CA THR A 363 19.04 -9.41 5.20
C THR A 363 18.87 -9.17 3.70
N GLY A 364 18.91 -10.22 2.90
CA GLY A 364 18.65 -10.19 1.47
C GLY A 364 17.35 -10.92 1.12
N GLY A 365 16.54 -10.30 0.28
CA GLY A 365 15.46 -10.96 -0.45
C GLY A 365 15.92 -11.60 -1.76
N ALA A 366 14.98 -11.88 -2.68
CA ALA A 366 15.33 -12.50 -3.97
C ALA A 366 16.30 -11.68 -4.81
N ASP A 367 16.05 -10.37 -4.88
CA ASP A 367 16.85 -9.43 -5.67
C ASP A 367 16.94 -8.05 -4.99
N HIS A 368 16.69 -8.00 -3.68
CA HIS A 368 16.81 -6.80 -2.86
C HIS A 368 17.55 -7.09 -1.56
N THR A 369 18.03 -6.03 -0.91
CA THR A 369 18.78 -6.11 0.35
C THR A 369 18.28 -5.02 1.27
N CYS A 370 18.17 -5.34 2.57
CA CYS A 370 17.78 -4.41 3.61
C CYS A 370 18.78 -4.46 4.77
N ALA A 371 19.09 -3.29 5.34
CA ALA A 371 19.97 -3.12 6.49
C ALA A 371 19.26 -2.40 7.63
N LEU A 372 19.47 -2.89 8.84
CA LEU A 372 19.11 -2.24 10.10
C LEU A 372 20.29 -1.39 10.57
N MET A 373 20.07 -0.09 10.70
CA MET A 373 21.07 0.87 11.14
C MET A 373 21.26 0.83 12.67
N ALA A 374 22.51 0.88 13.10
CA ALA A 374 22.88 1.04 14.51
C ALA A 374 22.45 2.43 15.03
N GLY A 375 22.13 2.51 16.32
CA GLY A 375 21.72 3.75 16.98
C GLY A 375 20.24 4.12 16.74
N THR A 376 19.89 4.53 15.51
CA THR A 376 18.51 4.97 15.16
C THR A 376 17.52 3.81 15.07
N HIS A 377 18.02 2.58 14.88
CA HIS A 377 17.19 1.40 14.60
C HIS A 377 16.28 1.63 13.38
N SER A 378 16.73 2.43 12.41
CA SER A 378 16.03 2.67 11.15
C SER A 378 16.45 1.67 10.08
N LEU A 379 15.62 1.51 9.05
CA LEU A 379 15.88 0.57 7.95
C LEU A 379 16.26 1.29 6.66
N ARG A 380 17.20 0.69 5.93
CA ARG A 380 17.56 1.07 4.56
C ARG A 380 17.41 -0.15 3.65
N CYS A 381 16.69 -0.04 2.54
CA CYS A 381 16.53 -1.11 1.55
C CYS A 381 16.95 -0.65 0.14
N TRP A 382 17.44 -1.58 -0.68
CA TRP A 382 17.86 -1.34 -2.06
C TRP A 382 17.76 -2.62 -2.92
N GLY A 383 17.91 -2.47 -4.23
CA GLY A 383 17.80 -3.52 -5.23
C GLY A 383 16.46 -3.48 -5.97
N HIS A 384 15.93 -4.65 -6.29
CA HIS A 384 14.66 -4.84 -6.99
C HIS A 384 13.46 -4.38 -6.17
N ASN A 385 12.47 -3.77 -6.82
CA ASN A 385 11.31 -3.19 -6.13
C ASN A 385 9.98 -3.40 -6.86
N ASN A 386 9.87 -4.35 -7.79
CA ASN A 386 8.64 -4.51 -8.58
C ASN A 386 7.37 -4.78 -7.74
N GLU A 387 7.53 -5.36 -6.54
CA GLU A 387 6.48 -5.66 -5.58
C GLU A 387 6.35 -4.63 -4.46
N GLY A 388 7.20 -3.60 -4.43
CA GLY A 388 7.28 -2.66 -3.31
C GLY A 388 8.09 -3.18 -2.12
N GLN A 389 8.88 -4.25 -2.30
CA GLN A 389 9.68 -4.90 -1.25
C GLN A 389 10.73 -4.01 -0.57
N LEU A 390 11.03 -2.84 -1.16
CA LEU A 390 11.91 -1.84 -0.54
C LEU A 390 11.19 -0.95 0.49
N GLY A 391 9.85 -0.90 0.48
CA GLY A 391 9.08 -0.11 1.44
C GLY A 391 9.25 1.40 1.28
N ASP A 392 9.61 1.85 0.08
CA ASP A 392 9.86 3.26 -0.24
C ASP A 392 8.64 3.97 -0.85
N GLY A 393 7.48 3.31 -0.87
CA GLY A 393 6.25 3.81 -1.48
C GLY A 393 6.23 3.75 -3.01
N THR A 394 7.23 3.12 -3.64
CA THR A 394 7.34 3.01 -5.09
C THR A 394 7.48 1.55 -5.52
N THR A 395 7.52 1.32 -6.83
CA THR A 395 7.94 0.03 -7.40
C THR A 395 9.23 0.15 -8.22
N ALA A 396 10.03 1.19 -7.97
CA ALA A 396 11.25 1.48 -8.73
C ALA A 396 12.46 0.85 -8.04
N ASN A 397 13.28 0.13 -8.81
CA ASN A 397 14.53 -0.44 -8.30
C ASN A 397 15.46 0.68 -7.81
N ARG A 398 16.21 0.41 -6.73
CA ARG A 398 17.16 1.36 -6.14
C ARG A 398 18.56 0.73 -6.14
N PRO A 399 19.52 1.21 -6.94
CA PRO A 399 20.89 0.68 -6.90
C PRO A 399 21.69 1.20 -5.68
N THR A 400 21.08 2.01 -4.82
CA THR A 400 21.68 2.55 -3.60
C THR A 400 20.73 2.41 -2.40
N PRO A 401 21.25 2.26 -1.17
CA PRO A 401 20.45 2.19 0.06
C PRO A 401 19.48 3.38 0.22
N PHE A 402 18.19 3.09 0.40
CA PHE A 402 17.13 4.10 0.57
C PHE A 402 16.32 3.85 1.86
N PRO A 403 15.85 4.88 2.60
CA PRO A 403 14.97 4.72 3.76
C PRO A 403 13.73 3.87 3.51
N VAL A 404 13.40 3.00 4.46
CA VAL A 404 12.04 2.46 4.57
C VAL A 404 11.14 3.53 5.17
N LEU A 405 10.08 3.89 4.44
CA LEU A 405 9.13 4.92 4.83
C LEU A 405 7.90 4.28 5.43
N LEU A 406 7.41 4.77 6.58
CA LEU A 406 6.08 4.41 7.06
C LEU A 406 5.02 4.81 6.02
N ALA A 407 3.89 4.10 6.03
CA ALA A 407 2.74 4.42 5.20
C ALA A 407 2.48 5.94 5.23
N SER A 408 2.54 6.54 4.04
CA SER A 408 2.78 7.97 3.80
C SER A 408 1.92 8.91 4.65
N ALA A 409 2.57 9.92 5.25
CA ALA A 409 1.93 11.11 5.85
C ALA A 409 1.13 11.98 4.85
N VAL A 410 1.12 11.60 3.56
CA VAL A 410 0.24 12.18 2.52
C VAL A 410 -1.18 11.59 2.60
N ASN A 411 -1.37 10.36 3.06
CA ASN A 411 -2.70 9.83 3.30
C ASN A 411 -3.06 10.09 4.77
N ARG A 412 -4.28 10.56 5.02
CA ARG A 412 -4.79 10.83 6.35
C ARG A 412 -5.94 9.87 6.66
N PRO A 413 -5.67 8.69 7.25
CA PRO A 413 -6.70 7.70 7.53
C PRO A 413 -7.60 8.10 8.70
N THR A 414 -7.30 9.20 9.39
CA THR A 414 -8.12 9.78 10.46
C THR A 414 -8.60 11.18 10.09
N PRO A 415 -9.82 11.59 10.48
CA PRO A 415 -10.36 12.93 10.20
C PRO A 415 -9.53 14.10 10.75
N ALA A 416 -9.47 15.23 10.03
CA ALA A 416 -8.94 16.52 10.48
C ALA A 416 -9.90 17.66 10.21
N VAL A 417 -9.98 18.63 11.12
CA VAL A 417 -10.58 19.94 10.82
C VAL A 417 -9.68 20.72 9.86
N VAL A 418 -10.28 21.32 8.82
CA VAL A 418 -9.62 22.17 7.84
C VAL A 418 -9.59 23.62 8.33
N ALA A 419 -8.39 24.18 8.49
CA ALA A 419 -8.19 25.55 8.93
C ALA A 419 -8.82 26.57 7.98
N GLY A 420 -9.39 27.65 8.54
CA GLY A 420 -9.94 28.76 7.74
C GLY A 420 -11.28 28.49 7.04
N THR A 421 -11.95 27.38 7.38
CA THR A 421 -13.28 27.00 6.85
C THR A 421 -14.43 27.25 7.82
N GLY A 422 -14.21 27.98 8.92
CA GLY A 422 -15.24 28.26 9.93
C GLY A 422 -16.52 28.87 9.34
N GLY A 423 -17.67 28.38 9.80
CA GLY A 423 -18.98 28.75 9.29
C GLY A 423 -19.38 28.06 7.99
N ALA A 424 -18.74 26.94 7.61
CA ALA A 424 -19.09 26.17 6.43
C ALA A 424 -20.54 25.64 6.47
N VAL A 425 -21.23 25.74 5.33
CA VAL A 425 -22.61 25.25 5.15
C VAL A 425 -22.73 24.18 4.06
N ALA A 426 -21.74 24.09 3.16
CA ALA A 426 -21.70 23.08 2.11
C ALA A 426 -20.26 22.79 1.69
N VAL A 427 -20.01 21.57 1.21
CA VAL A 427 -18.71 21.13 0.70
C VAL A 427 -18.90 20.29 -0.56
N GLY A 428 -17.99 20.46 -1.53
CA GLY A 428 -17.88 19.62 -2.72
C GLY A 428 -16.46 19.07 -2.84
N ALA A 429 -16.33 17.75 -2.92
CA ALA A 429 -15.05 17.05 -3.07
C ALA A 429 -14.89 16.51 -4.50
N GLY A 430 -13.85 16.97 -5.21
CA GLY A 430 -13.53 16.55 -6.57
C GLY A 430 -12.48 15.43 -6.63
N SER A 431 -11.74 15.36 -7.74
CA SER A 431 -10.67 14.36 -7.93
C SER A 431 -9.47 14.59 -7.01
N GLY A 432 -9.00 15.84 -6.99
CA GLY A 432 -7.84 16.28 -6.21
C GLY A 432 -8.03 17.65 -5.59
N HIS A 433 -9.26 18.15 -5.49
CA HIS A 433 -9.59 19.44 -4.88
C HIS A 433 -10.86 19.35 -4.04
N THR A 434 -11.04 20.33 -3.17
CA THR A 434 -12.21 20.48 -2.31
C THR A 434 -12.60 21.95 -2.29
N CYS A 435 -13.89 22.24 -2.34
CA CYS A 435 -14.41 23.57 -2.17
C CYS A 435 -15.52 23.60 -1.12
N ALA A 436 -15.59 24.66 -0.33
CA ALA A 436 -16.60 24.86 0.69
C ALA A 436 -17.27 26.24 0.54
N ILE A 437 -18.56 26.30 0.84
CA ILE A 437 -19.28 27.54 1.06
C ILE A 437 -19.18 27.85 2.55
N VAL A 438 -18.60 29.00 2.89
CA VAL A 438 -18.48 29.51 4.28
C VAL A 438 -19.53 30.58 4.58
N ALA A 439 -19.62 30.97 5.85
CA ALA A 439 -20.58 31.96 6.32
C ALA A 439 -20.56 33.24 5.47
N GLY A 440 -21.74 33.77 5.16
CA GLY A 440 -21.91 34.89 4.23
C GLY A 440 -21.93 34.50 2.74
N GLY A 441 -21.86 33.21 2.41
CA GLY A 441 -21.95 32.71 1.04
C GLY A 441 -20.66 32.88 0.24
N ALA A 442 -19.52 33.09 0.91
CA ALA A 442 -18.22 33.10 0.26
C ALA A 442 -17.79 31.67 -0.08
N VAL A 443 -17.08 31.48 -1.18
CA VAL A 443 -16.57 30.17 -1.59
C VAL A 443 -15.07 30.11 -1.38
N LYS A 444 -14.60 29.05 -0.73
CA LYS A 444 -13.18 28.75 -0.58
C LYS A 444 -12.85 27.41 -1.21
N CYS A 445 -11.77 27.34 -1.98
CA CYS A 445 -11.29 26.11 -2.61
C CYS A 445 -9.85 25.81 -2.21
N TRP A 446 -9.47 24.53 -2.19
CA TRP A 446 -8.10 24.08 -1.96
C TRP A 446 -7.87 22.73 -2.66
N GLY A 447 -6.62 22.34 -2.79
CA GLY A 447 -6.17 21.17 -3.53
C GLY A 447 -5.55 21.53 -4.87
N ALA A 448 -5.65 20.63 -5.85
CA ALA A 448 -5.11 20.76 -7.19
C ALA A 448 -5.65 21.99 -7.93
N ASN A 449 -4.81 22.64 -8.74
CA ASN A 449 -5.18 23.79 -9.57
C ASN A 449 -4.65 23.73 -11.01
N ALA A 450 -4.22 22.55 -11.49
CA ALA A 450 -3.63 22.40 -12.81
C ALA A 450 -4.61 22.76 -13.96
N ARG A 451 -5.92 22.64 -13.72
CA ARG A 451 -6.98 23.04 -14.67
C ARG A 451 -7.77 24.26 -14.20
N GLY A 452 -7.30 25.00 -13.20
CA GLY A 452 -8.02 26.17 -12.69
C GLY A 452 -9.21 25.84 -11.78
N GLN A 453 -9.31 24.60 -11.29
CA GLN A 453 -10.42 24.13 -10.44
C GLN A 453 -10.56 24.85 -9.09
N LEU A 454 -9.59 25.68 -8.70
CA LEU A 454 -9.71 26.57 -7.53
C LEU A 454 -10.41 27.90 -7.83
N GLY A 455 -10.61 28.29 -9.09
CA GLY A 455 -11.38 29.49 -9.44
C GLY A 455 -10.67 30.81 -9.16
N THR A 456 -9.34 30.80 -9.01
CA THR A 456 -8.54 31.95 -8.58
C THR A 456 -8.10 32.88 -9.72
N GLY A 457 -8.58 32.66 -10.95
CA GLY A 457 -8.11 33.38 -12.14
C GLY A 457 -6.72 32.93 -12.61
N SER A 458 -6.21 31.81 -12.09
CA SER A 458 -4.94 31.22 -12.48
C SER A 458 -5.02 29.70 -12.56
N THR A 459 -4.21 29.12 -13.46
CA THR A 459 -3.83 27.71 -13.44
C THR A 459 -2.44 27.60 -12.82
N GLY A 460 -2.15 26.52 -12.08
CA GLY A 460 -0.85 26.39 -11.42
C GLY A 460 -0.78 25.26 -10.39
N GLY A 461 0.20 25.38 -9.48
CA GLY A 461 0.43 24.43 -8.40
C GLY A 461 -0.76 24.33 -7.42
N PRO A 462 -0.85 23.22 -6.65
CA PRO A 462 -1.92 23.04 -5.67
C PRO A 462 -1.85 24.08 -4.54
N SER A 463 -3.00 24.32 -3.88
CA SER A 463 -3.05 25.06 -2.63
C SER A 463 -3.44 24.13 -1.48
N THR A 464 -2.62 24.06 -0.44
CA THR A 464 -2.98 23.34 0.80
C THR A 464 -3.86 24.18 1.72
N SER A 465 -4.05 25.47 1.45
CA SER A 465 -4.90 26.34 2.28
C SER A 465 -6.13 26.79 1.51
N PRO A 466 -7.32 26.88 2.15
CA PRO A 466 -8.52 27.40 1.50
C PRO A 466 -8.32 28.82 0.95
N VAL A 467 -8.35 28.95 -0.37
CA VAL A 467 -8.29 30.22 -1.10
C VAL A 467 -9.68 30.70 -1.47
N THR A 468 -9.95 31.99 -1.31
CA THR A 468 -11.26 32.59 -1.64
C THR A 468 -11.40 32.73 -3.15
N VAL A 469 -12.54 32.27 -3.67
CA VAL A 469 -12.93 32.43 -5.08
C VAL A 469 -13.59 33.80 -5.26
N ALA A 470 -13.01 34.65 -6.09
CA ALA A 470 -13.49 36.01 -6.32
C ALA A 470 -14.77 36.04 -7.18
N GLY A 471 -15.56 37.11 -7.06
CA GLY A 471 -16.73 37.34 -7.91
C GLY A 471 -17.96 36.48 -7.60
N LEU A 472 -17.97 35.80 -6.44
CA LEU A 472 -19.10 35.00 -5.95
C LEU A 472 -19.72 35.68 -4.72
N THR A 473 -21.04 35.88 -4.75
CA THR A 473 -21.81 36.41 -3.61
C THR A 473 -23.07 35.57 -3.41
N GLY A 474 -23.40 35.27 -2.14
CA GLY A 474 -24.59 34.49 -1.80
C GLY A 474 -24.60 33.07 -2.37
N ALA A 475 -23.45 32.38 -2.36
CA ALA A 475 -23.42 30.97 -2.76
C ALA A 475 -24.27 30.11 -1.80
N SER A 476 -25.07 29.20 -2.36
CA SER A 476 -26.04 28.38 -1.61
C SER A 476 -25.88 26.87 -1.84
N ALA A 477 -25.31 26.46 -2.97
CA ALA A 477 -24.95 25.08 -3.26
C ALA A 477 -23.65 25.01 -4.04
N ILE A 478 -22.85 23.96 -3.80
CA ILE A 478 -21.57 23.74 -4.47
C ILE A 478 -21.42 22.26 -4.84
N THR A 479 -20.82 22.00 -5.99
CA THR A 479 -20.48 20.65 -6.44
C THR A 479 -19.13 20.69 -7.15
N ALA A 480 -18.36 19.62 -6.98
CA ALA A 480 -17.06 19.45 -7.63
C ALA A 480 -17.12 18.17 -8.48
N GLY A 481 -16.81 18.33 -9.76
CA GLY A 481 -16.58 17.21 -10.68
C GLY A 481 -15.15 16.70 -10.56
N LEU A 482 -14.66 16.07 -11.63
CA LEU A 482 -13.28 15.55 -11.65
C LEU A 482 -12.27 16.71 -11.58
N ASP A 483 -12.36 17.67 -12.50
CA ASP A 483 -11.44 18.82 -12.60
C ASP A 483 -12.20 20.17 -12.76
N HIS A 484 -13.46 20.23 -12.36
CA HIS A 484 -14.27 21.45 -12.42
C HIS A 484 -15.15 21.61 -11.18
N THR A 485 -15.60 22.84 -10.93
CA THR A 485 -16.44 23.19 -9.79
C THR A 485 -17.57 24.07 -10.27
N CYS A 486 -18.77 23.85 -9.74
CA CYS A 486 -19.94 24.68 -10.02
C CYS A 486 -20.66 25.07 -8.73
N VAL A 487 -21.24 26.27 -8.73
CA VAL A 487 -21.98 26.83 -7.59
C VAL A 487 -23.28 27.46 -8.03
N ILE A 488 -24.28 27.41 -7.15
CA ILE A 488 -25.49 28.23 -7.24
C ILE A 488 -25.26 29.49 -6.40
N VAL A 489 -25.38 30.67 -7.01
CA VAL A 489 -25.28 31.97 -6.34
C VAL A 489 -26.66 32.64 -6.19
N ALA A 490 -26.70 33.84 -5.62
CA ALA A 490 -27.91 34.61 -5.43
C ALA A 490 -28.77 34.70 -6.72
N GLY A 491 -30.09 34.56 -6.57
CA GLY A 491 -31.03 34.53 -7.71
C GLY A 491 -31.05 33.21 -8.49
N GLY A 492 -30.37 32.16 -8.01
CA GLY A 492 -30.34 30.85 -8.65
C GLY A 492 -29.53 30.82 -9.95
N GLN A 493 -28.60 31.77 -10.15
CA GLN A 493 -27.65 31.70 -11.25
C GLN A 493 -26.59 30.63 -10.95
N VAL A 494 -26.18 29.88 -11.97
CA VAL A 494 -25.08 28.92 -11.85
C VAL A 494 -23.80 29.52 -12.41
N LYS A 495 -22.70 29.39 -11.65
CA LYS A 495 -21.36 29.69 -12.11
C LYS A 495 -20.48 28.44 -12.03
N CYS A 496 -19.67 28.19 -13.05
CA CYS A 496 -18.76 27.06 -13.13
C CYS A 496 -17.34 27.52 -13.49
N TRP A 497 -16.32 26.77 -13.08
CA TRP A 497 -14.93 26.99 -13.46
C TRP A 497 -14.13 25.69 -13.43
N GLY A 498 -12.93 25.70 -13.98
CA GLY A 498 -12.03 24.57 -14.11
C GLY A 498 -11.93 24.06 -15.54
N TRP A 499 -11.72 22.75 -15.68
CA TRP A 499 -11.56 22.10 -16.97
C TRP A 499 -12.87 22.09 -17.78
N ASN A 500 -12.79 22.39 -19.08
CA ASN A 500 -13.97 22.54 -19.95
C ASN A 500 -13.89 21.76 -21.28
N GLY A 501 -13.00 20.77 -21.41
CA GLY A 501 -12.78 20.11 -22.71
C GLY A 501 -13.99 19.36 -23.28
N PHE A 502 -15.03 19.12 -22.47
CA PHE A 502 -16.32 18.57 -22.90
C PHE A 502 -17.48 19.58 -22.84
N GLY A 503 -17.21 20.84 -22.52
CA GLY A 503 -18.26 21.85 -22.34
C GLY A 503 -18.95 21.77 -20.98
N GLN A 504 -18.38 21.08 -19.99
CA GLN A 504 -18.96 20.88 -18.65
C GLN A 504 -19.10 22.15 -17.81
N LEU A 505 -18.58 23.29 -18.27
CA LEU A 505 -18.80 24.59 -17.66
C LEU A 505 -20.06 25.28 -18.19
N GLY A 506 -20.65 24.84 -19.31
CA GLY A 506 -21.93 25.36 -19.79
C GLY A 506 -21.88 26.82 -20.29
N ASP A 507 -20.69 27.32 -20.63
CA ASP A 507 -20.42 28.69 -21.05
C ASP A 507 -20.55 28.89 -22.58
N GLY A 508 -20.97 27.86 -23.31
CA GLY A 508 -21.03 27.85 -24.76
C GLY A 508 -19.71 27.52 -25.46
N GLY A 509 -18.63 27.27 -24.72
CA GLY A 509 -17.33 26.88 -25.26
C GLY A 509 -16.76 25.60 -24.65
N TYR A 510 -15.52 25.28 -25.05
CA TYR A 510 -14.75 24.11 -24.59
C TYR A 510 -13.44 24.49 -23.89
N VAL A 511 -13.28 25.79 -23.60
CA VAL A 511 -12.02 26.33 -23.09
C VAL A 511 -12.08 26.34 -21.56
N THR A 512 -11.06 25.77 -20.93
CA THR A 512 -10.83 25.80 -19.48
C THR A 512 -10.92 27.23 -18.96
N ARG A 513 -11.63 27.43 -17.85
CA ARG A 513 -11.80 28.75 -17.20
C ARG A 513 -11.23 28.71 -15.80
N PRO A 514 -10.14 29.42 -15.50
CA PRO A 514 -9.62 29.46 -14.15
C PRO A 514 -10.38 30.43 -13.23
N GLU A 515 -11.38 31.14 -13.75
CA GLU A 515 -12.31 31.98 -13.00
C GLU A 515 -13.77 31.54 -13.20
N PRO A 516 -14.69 31.84 -12.26
CA PRO A 516 -16.11 31.53 -12.39
C PRO A 516 -16.76 32.17 -13.62
N VAL A 517 -17.25 31.35 -14.54
CA VAL A 517 -18.07 31.76 -15.69
C VAL A 517 -19.53 31.43 -15.47
N THR A 518 -20.42 32.26 -16.01
CA THR A 518 -21.88 32.04 -15.92
C THR A 518 -22.32 30.95 -16.88
N VAL A 519 -23.13 30.01 -16.39
CA VAL A 519 -23.76 28.99 -17.21
C VAL A 519 -24.92 29.61 -18.01
N SER A 520 -24.84 29.54 -19.33
CA SER A 520 -25.81 30.20 -20.21
C SER A 520 -27.18 29.54 -20.13
N GLY A 521 -28.24 30.33 -19.97
CA GLY A 521 -29.63 29.82 -20.00
C GLY A 521 -30.06 29.00 -18.77
N VAL A 522 -29.33 29.11 -17.65
CA VAL A 522 -29.70 28.49 -16.37
C VAL A 522 -29.93 29.60 -15.33
N THR A 523 -31.20 29.82 -14.99
CA THR A 523 -31.64 30.78 -13.95
C THR A 523 -32.62 30.09 -13.00
N GLY A 524 -32.68 30.56 -11.75
CA GLY A 524 -33.55 29.94 -10.73
C GLY A 524 -33.17 28.48 -10.40
N ALA A 525 -31.89 28.12 -10.48
CA ALA A 525 -31.41 26.81 -10.08
C ALA A 525 -31.60 26.56 -8.58
N THR A 526 -32.06 25.37 -8.23
CA THR A 526 -32.34 24.92 -6.85
C THR A 526 -31.46 23.75 -6.43
N ALA A 527 -30.95 22.97 -7.39
CA ALA A 527 -29.99 21.90 -7.15
C ALA A 527 -28.97 21.84 -8.30
N ILE A 528 -27.75 21.40 -7.99
CA ILE A 528 -26.67 21.22 -8.97
C ILE A 528 -25.80 20.02 -8.60
N SER A 529 -25.35 19.28 -9.60
CA SER A 529 -24.37 18.21 -9.43
C SER A 529 -23.45 18.10 -10.64
N ALA A 530 -22.16 17.92 -10.37
CA ALA A 530 -21.11 17.72 -11.36
C ALA A 530 -20.58 16.28 -11.31
N GLY A 531 -20.50 15.65 -12.48
CA GLY A 531 -19.80 14.39 -12.68
C GLY A 531 -18.38 14.60 -13.22
N SER A 532 -17.82 13.55 -13.85
CA SER A 532 -16.45 13.65 -14.35
C SER A 532 -16.32 14.53 -15.59
N GLN A 533 -17.37 14.56 -16.42
CA GLN A 533 -17.32 15.17 -17.75
C GLN A 533 -18.59 15.97 -18.08
N HIS A 534 -19.59 15.99 -17.20
CA HIS A 534 -20.86 16.69 -17.38
C HIS A 534 -21.43 17.19 -16.06
N THR A 535 -22.34 18.15 -16.16
CA THR A 535 -22.99 18.81 -15.02
C THR A 535 -24.48 18.90 -15.29
N CYS A 536 -25.29 18.76 -14.25
CA CYS A 536 -26.73 18.96 -14.33
C CYS A 536 -27.22 19.90 -13.21
N ALA A 537 -28.28 20.64 -13.49
CA ALA A 537 -28.98 21.47 -12.52
C ALA A 537 -30.49 21.29 -12.62
N VAL A 538 -31.18 21.41 -11.49
CA VAL A 538 -32.64 21.54 -11.43
C VAL A 538 -32.96 23.04 -11.41
N VAL A 539 -33.76 23.51 -12.37
CA VAL A 539 -34.16 24.92 -12.51
C VAL A 539 -35.63 25.14 -12.15
N ALA A 540 -36.04 26.40 -12.09
CA ALA A 540 -37.42 26.80 -11.83
C ALA A 540 -38.41 26.01 -12.72
N GLY A 541 -39.53 25.58 -12.13
CA GLY A 541 -40.48 24.68 -12.78
C GLY A 541 -40.11 23.19 -12.72
N ALA A 542 -39.11 22.83 -11.89
CA ALA A 542 -38.68 21.44 -11.66
C ALA A 542 -38.18 20.72 -12.94
N GLN A 543 -37.58 21.49 -13.84
CA GLN A 543 -36.93 21.00 -15.06
C GLN A 543 -35.45 20.74 -14.79
N THR A 544 -34.94 19.58 -15.21
CA THR A 544 -33.49 19.29 -15.17
C THR A 544 -32.82 19.70 -16.47
N ARG A 545 -31.70 20.41 -16.39
CA ARG A 545 -30.85 20.75 -17.53
C ARG A 545 -29.44 20.19 -17.32
N CYS A 546 -28.87 19.56 -18.35
CA CYS A 546 -27.51 19.00 -18.31
C CYS A 546 -26.66 19.52 -19.47
N TRP A 547 -25.35 19.63 -19.24
CA TRP A 547 -24.34 20.05 -20.22
C TRP A 547 -23.03 19.31 -19.98
N GLY A 548 -22.14 19.31 -20.96
CA GLY A 548 -20.89 18.55 -20.96
C GLY A 548 -20.94 17.32 -21.87
N HIS A 549 -20.16 16.29 -21.52
CA HIS A 549 -20.08 15.04 -22.25
C HIS A 549 -21.38 14.22 -22.15
N ASN A 550 -21.83 13.72 -23.29
CA ASN A 550 -23.01 12.90 -23.44
C ASN A 550 -22.60 11.47 -23.79
N PHE A 551 -22.70 10.59 -22.81
CA PHE A 551 -22.20 9.22 -22.92
C PHE A 551 -23.09 8.27 -23.75
N VAL A 552 -24.26 8.72 -24.25
CA VAL A 552 -25.20 7.85 -24.99
C VAL A 552 -25.83 8.54 -26.22
N GLY A 553 -25.01 9.21 -27.05
CA GLY A 553 -25.19 9.26 -28.50
C GLY A 553 -26.37 10.01 -29.15
N SER A 554 -27.18 10.78 -28.42
CA SER A 554 -28.11 11.79 -28.97
C SER A 554 -28.49 12.79 -27.88
N PRO A 555 -28.91 14.03 -28.20
CA PRO A 555 -29.01 15.11 -27.22
C PRO A 555 -29.86 14.66 -26.04
N VAL A 556 -29.41 15.03 -24.84
CA VAL A 556 -30.15 14.83 -23.60
C VAL A 556 -31.60 15.24 -23.86
N GLY A 557 -32.51 14.26 -23.89
CA GLY A 557 -33.93 14.51 -24.08
C GLY A 557 -34.51 14.58 -25.51
N VAL A 558 -33.99 13.89 -26.52
CA VAL A 558 -34.77 13.72 -27.79
C VAL A 558 -34.99 12.23 -28.08
N PRO A 559 -36.25 11.75 -28.15
CA PRO A 559 -36.52 10.37 -28.52
C PRO A 559 -36.31 10.22 -30.03
N GLY A 560 -35.21 9.57 -30.43
CA GLY A 560 -35.04 9.05 -31.78
C GLY A 560 -33.64 9.23 -32.36
N GLY A 561 -32.99 8.09 -32.67
CA GLY A 561 -31.98 8.02 -33.72
C GLY A 561 -30.52 8.00 -33.26
N SER A 562 -29.85 6.91 -33.62
CA SER A 562 -28.40 6.75 -33.76
C SER A 562 -27.85 7.63 -34.90
N GLY A 563 -27.97 8.96 -34.77
CA GLY A 563 -27.63 9.92 -35.81
C GLY A 563 -26.86 11.13 -35.29
N GLY A 564 -25.54 10.99 -35.11
CA GLY A 564 -24.55 12.04 -35.44
C GLY A 564 -24.62 13.41 -34.74
N GLY A 565 -25.13 13.54 -33.51
CA GLY A 565 -24.95 14.78 -32.71
C GLY A 565 -23.54 14.87 -32.07
N PRO A 566 -23.02 16.08 -31.77
CA PRO A 566 -21.74 16.18 -31.06
C PRO A 566 -21.86 15.57 -29.66
N ILE A 567 -20.90 14.68 -29.35
CA ILE A 567 -20.78 13.92 -28.10
C ILE A 567 -20.63 14.84 -26.87
N SER A 568 -20.36 16.13 -27.07
CA SER A 568 -20.20 17.14 -26.02
C SER A 568 -21.11 18.34 -26.28
N GLN A 569 -21.78 18.82 -25.23
CA GLN A 569 -22.77 19.89 -25.28
C GLN A 569 -22.33 21.05 -24.37
N PRO A 570 -21.74 22.12 -24.90
CA PRO A 570 -21.24 23.24 -24.09
C PRO A 570 -22.35 24.19 -23.64
N VAL A 571 -23.60 23.91 -23.99
CA VAL A 571 -24.79 24.66 -23.61
C VAL A 571 -25.76 23.72 -22.88
N PRO A 572 -26.41 24.15 -21.78
CA PRO A 572 -27.41 23.37 -21.06
C PRO A 572 -28.60 22.93 -21.93
N VAL A 573 -28.93 21.64 -21.85
CA VAL A 573 -30.04 21.00 -22.56
C VAL A 573 -31.02 20.37 -21.56
N ALA A 574 -32.32 20.50 -21.79
CA ALA A 574 -33.36 19.94 -20.93
C ALA A 574 -33.41 18.39 -21.02
N VAL A 575 -33.56 17.71 -19.87
CA VAL A 575 -33.78 16.27 -19.81
C VAL A 575 -35.26 15.95 -20.08
N THR A 576 -35.58 15.50 -21.29
CA THR A 576 -36.95 15.12 -21.64
C THR A 576 -37.42 13.88 -20.92
N GLY A 577 -38.70 13.88 -20.55
CA GLY A 577 -39.32 12.80 -19.76
C GLY A 577 -39.05 12.91 -18.26
N LEU A 578 -38.27 13.90 -17.82
CA LEU A 578 -38.06 14.20 -16.40
C LEU A 578 -38.83 15.47 -16.03
N THR A 579 -39.93 15.32 -15.30
CA THR A 579 -40.72 16.44 -14.75
C THR A 579 -40.78 16.31 -13.24
N GLY A 580 -40.88 17.43 -12.52
CA GLY A 580 -40.97 17.42 -11.07
C GLY A 580 -39.67 17.10 -10.34
N ALA A 581 -38.50 17.24 -10.97
CA ALA A 581 -37.22 16.96 -10.30
C ALA A 581 -37.00 17.88 -9.09
N THR A 582 -36.66 17.30 -7.94
CA THR A 582 -36.36 18.02 -6.68
C THR A 582 -34.86 18.03 -6.36
N THR A 583 -34.14 17.00 -6.79
CA THR A 583 -32.68 16.91 -6.71
C THR A 583 -32.11 16.23 -7.95
N VAL A 584 -30.82 16.45 -8.19
CA VAL A 584 -30.06 15.77 -9.24
C VAL A 584 -28.68 15.41 -8.69
N THR A 585 -28.24 14.18 -8.98
CA THR A 585 -26.88 13.70 -8.70
C THR A 585 -26.26 13.18 -9.98
N VAL A 586 -24.97 13.40 -10.14
CA VAL A 586 -24.24 13.10 -11.37
C VAL A 586 -22.86 12.58 -11.01
N ARG A 587 -22.46 11.44 -11.59
CA ARG A 587 -21.09 10.97 -11.43
C ARG A 587 -20.65 10.08 -12.59
N ARG A 588 -19.38 10.26 -12.99
CA ARG A 588 -18.74 9.68 -14.17
C ARG A 588 -19.56 9.84 -15.46
N GLY A 589 -20.42 8.88 -15.77
CA GLY A 589 -21.25 8.83 -16.98
C GLY A 589 -22.73 8.50 -16.76
N HIS A 590 -23.21 8.52 -15.52
CA HIS A 590 -24.63 8.37 -15.21
C HIS A 590 -25.13 9.50 -14.32
N SER A 591 -26.44 9.73 -14.37
CA SER A 591 -27.11 10.78 -13.62
C SER A 591 -28.40 10.24 -13.05
N CYS A 592 -28.80 10.73 -11.89
CA CYS A 592 -30.06 10.36 -11.27
C CYS A 592 -30.73 11.59 -10.66
N ALA A 593 -32.05 11.54 -10.54
CA ALA A 593 -32.86 12.58 -9.92
C ALA A 593 -33.95 11.94 -9.07
N VAL A 594 -34.41 12.67 -8.04
CA VAL A 594 -35.67 12.37 -7.35
C VAL A 594 -36.73 13.30 -7.92
N THR A 595 -37.93 12.77 -8.17
CA THR A 595 -39.07 13.56 -8.66
C THR A 595 -40.19 13.63 -7.65
N ALA A 596 -40.94 14.72 -7.67
CA ALA A 596 -42.21 14.89 -6.97
C ALA A 596 -43.39 14.68 -7.94
N PRO A 597 -44.56 14.24 -7.45
CA PRO A 597 -44.89 13.98 -6.05
C PRO A 597 -44.60 12.54 -5.58
N ASP A 598 -43.98 11.70 -6.41
CA ASP A 598 -43.80 10.26 -6.14
C ASP A 598 -42.53 9.91 -5.35
N ASP A 599 -41.69 10.90 -5.04
CA ASP A 599 -40.38 10.77 -4.38
C ASP A 599 -39.55 9.63 -4.97
N GLN A 600 -39.64 9.46 -6.30
CA GLN A 600 -39.08 8.31 -6.99
C GLN A 600 -37.75 8.66 -7.65
N ALA A 601 -36.73 7.85 -7.36
CA ALA A 601 -35.43 7.95 -8.01
C ALA A 601 -35.52 7.47 -9.47
N ARG A 602 -35.02 8.29 -10.39
CA ARG A 602 -34.92 8.01 -11.82
C ARG A 602 -33.50 8.26 -12.31
N CYS A 603 -32.90 7.29 -12.98
CA CYS A 603 -31.51 7.36 -13.47
C CYS A 603 -31.43 7.26 -15.00
N TRP A 604 -30.40 7.86 -15.60
CA TRP A 604 -30.11 7.79 -17.04
C TRP A 604 -28.60 7.88 -17.31
N GLY A 605 -28.20 7.56 -18.54
CA GLY A 605 -26.80 7.54 -18.98
C GLY A 605 -26.26 6.11 -19.13
N TYR A 606 -24.99 5.90 -18.77
CA TYR A 606 -24.38 4.57 -18.76
C TYR A 606 -25.12 3.65 -17.77
N GLY A 607 -25.38 2.42 -18.16
CA GLY A 607 -26.04 1.42 -17.33
C GLY A 607 -25.51 -0.01 -17.46
N VAL A 608 -24.46 -0.22 -18.25
CA VAL A 608 -23.88 -1.55 -18.53
C VAL A 608 -23.42 -2.28 -17.28
N ASN A 609 -23.04 -1.55 -16.22
CA ASN A 609 -22.62 -2.12 -14.95
C ASN A 609 -23.72 -2.05 -13.87
N GLY A 610 -24.97 -1.82 -14.27
CA GLY A 610 -26.12 -1.79 -13.36
C GLY A 610 -26.32 -0.46 -12.63
N GLN A 611 -25.54 0.59 -12.90
CA GLN A 611 -25.64 1.88 -12.20
C GLN A 611 -26.97 2.63 -12.38
N LEU A 612 -27.87 2.18 -13.28
CA LEU A 612 -29.24 2.69 -13.35
C LEU A 612 -30.21 2.05 -12.33
N GLY A 613 -29.82 0.94 -11.71
CA GLY A 613 -30.58 0.32 -10.61
C GLY A 613 -31.94 -0.28 -11.00
N ASN A 614 -32.20 -0.49 -12.30
CA ASN A 614 -33.49 -0.97 -12.82
C ASN A 614 -33.50 -2.48 -13.14
N GLY A 615 -32.44 -3.22 -12.78
CA GLY A 615 -32.32 -4.65 -13.05
C GLY A 615 -31.88 -5.02 -14.48
N THR A 616 -31.53 -4.04 -15.31
CA THR A 616 -31.08 -4.27 -16.70
C THR A 616 -29.73 -3.61 -16.97
N PRO A 617 -28.88 -4.19 -17.83
CA PRO A 617 -27.61 -3.57 -18.24
C PRO A 617 -27.80 -2.49 -19.33
N ALA A 618 -29.01 -1.92 -19.44
CA ALA A 618 -29.33 -0.96 -20.49
C ALA A 618 -28.70 0.41 -20.21
N ALA A 619 -28.08 1.01 -21.22
CA ALA A 619 -27.72 2.42 -21.22
C ALA A 619 -28.74 3.20 -22.05
N GLY A 620 -29.03 4.44 -21.67
CA GLY A 620 -30.01 5.24 -22.41
C GLY A 620 -30.11 6.69 -21.94
N PRO A 621 -30.51 7.61 -22.82
CA PRO A 621 -30.70 9.02 -22.48
C PRO A 621 -32.03 9.29 -21.74
N VAL A 622 -32.90 8.29 -21.65
CA VAL A 622 -34.23 8.41 -21.04
C VAL A 622 -34.15 8.01 -19.57
N PRO A 623 -34.65 8.84 -18.63
CA PRO A 623 -34.75 8.48 -17.23
C PRO A 623 -35.59 7.22 -17.01
N VAL A 624 -35.00 6.23 -16.35
CA VAL A 624 -35.67 4.99 -15.93
C VAL A 624 -35.85 4.96 -14.42
N PRO A 625 -36.97 4.43 -13.89
CA PRO A 625 -37.16 4.31 -12.46
C PRO A 625 -36.17 3.30 -11.85
N VAL A 626 -35.58 3.68 -10.72
CA VAL A 626 -34.78 2.77 -9.89
C VAL A 626 -35.70 1.80 -9.16
N SER A 627 -35.40 0.50 -9.21
CA SER A 627 -36.21 -0.55 -8.59
C SER A 627 -36.33 -0.36 -7.08
N GLY A 628 -37.55 -0.22 -6.57
CA GLY A 628 -37.79 0.02 -5.14
C GLY A 628 -37.31 1.39 -4.65
N GLY A 629 -37.16 2.37 -5.55
CA GLY A 629 -36.66 3.71 -5.25
C GLY A 629 -37.75 4.76 -5.00
N ALA A 630 -38.86 4.40 -4.35
CA ALA A 630 -39.91 5.35 -3.94
C ALA A 630 -39.66 5.86 -2.50
N GLY A 631 -40.14 7.06 -2.18
CA GLY A 631 -39.96 7.67 -0.85
C GLY A 631 -38.51 8.07 -0.55
N VAL A 632 -37.77 8.47 -1.59
CA VAL A 632 -36.34 8.80 -1.49
C VAL A 632 -36.16 10.20 -0.90
N SER A 633 -35.44 10.28 0.23
CA SER A 633 -35.11 11.54 0.90
C SER A 633 -33.70 12.03 0.61
N ALA A 634 -32.79 11.16 0.17
CA ALA A 634 -31.46 11.53 -0.30
C ALA A 634 -30.95 10.54 -1.35
N LEU A 635 -30.13 11.03 -2.29
CA LEU A 635 -29.65 10.26 -3.44
C LEU A 635 -28.22 10.69 -3.78
N ALA A 636 -27.35 9.71 -4.03
CA ALA A 636 -25.97 9.93 -4.44
C ALA A 636 -25.58 9.01 -5.60
N ALA A 637 -24.80 9.57 -6.53
CA ALA A 637 -24.17 8.85 -7.63
C ALA A 637 -22.65 8.80 -7.40
N GLY A 638 -22.08 7.60 -7.49
CA GLY A 638 -20.66 7.28 -7.40
C GLY A 638 -20.05 6.97 -8.76
N GLY A 639 -18.81 6.47 -8.80
CA GLY A 639 -18.10 6.21 -10.06
C GLY A 639 -18.94 5.37 -11.03
N ASP A 640 -19.40 4.21 -10.56
CA ASP A 640 -20.29 3.29 -11.28
C ASP A 640 -21.31 2.61 -10.34
N HIS A 641 -21.62 3.27 -9.22
CA HIS A 641 -22.59 2.83 -8.23
C HIS A 641 -23.49 3.99 -7.79
N GLY A 642 -24.65 3.68 -7.21
CA GLY A 642 -25.57 4.65 -6.66
C GLY A 642 -26.02 4.23 -5.27
N CYS A 643 -26.38 5.21 -4.45
CA CYS A 643 -26.95 4.98 -3.13
C CYS A 643 -28.12 5.93 -2.89
N LEU A 644 -29.16 5.42 -2.23
CA LEU A 644 -30.33 6.20 -1.84
C LEU A 644 -30.65 6.01 -0.36
N VAL A 645 -31.37 6.98 0.18
CA VAL A 645 -31.96 6.94 1.53
C VAL A 645 -33.47 6.97 1.40
N ALA A 646 -34.16 6.02 2.02
CA ALA A 646 -35.61 5.99 2.15
C ALA A 646 -35.99 5.52 3.55
N GLY A 647 -36.85 6.27 4.25
CA GLY A 647 -37.22 5.96 5.64
C GLY A 647 -36.03 5.85 6.61
N GLY A 648 -34.96 6.63 6.38
CA GLY A 648 -33.72 6.59 7.18
C GLY A 648 -32.83 5.36 6.95
N SER A 649 -33.16 4.51 5.97
CA SER A 649 -32.37 3.32 5.58
C SER A 649 -31.63 3.56 4.27
N VAL A 650 -30.42 3.01 4.14
CA VAL A 650 -29.59 3.13 2.93
C VAL A 650 -29.74 1.89 2.05
N ARG A 651 -29.87 2.12 0.74
CA ARG A 651 -29.75 1.07 -0.28
C ARG A 651 -28.77 1.52 -1.36
N CYS A 652 -27.89 0.62 -1.79
CA CYS A 652 -26.92 0.90 -2.84
C CYS A 652 -26.97 -0.14 -3.97
N TRP A 653 -26.50 0.22 -5.15
CA TRP A 653 -26.45 -0.63 -6.35
C TRP A 653 -25.31 -0.22 -7.27
N GLY A 654 -25.04 -1.01 -8.30
CA GLY A 654 -24.00 -0.81 -9.31
C GLY A 654 -22.75 -1.66 -9.04
N VAL A 655 -21.61 -1.20 -9.54
CA VAL A 655 -20.30 -1.86 -9.40
C VAL A 655 -19.94 -2.04 -7.93
N ASN A 656 -19.39 -3.21 -7.59
CA ASN A 656 -19.05 -3.54 -6.21
C ASN A 656 -17.67 -4.19 -6.03
N HIS A 657 -16.72 -3.99 -6.95
CA HIS A 657 -15.42 -4.68 -6.88
C HIS A 657 -14.63 -4.41 -5.58
N PHE A 658 -14.90 -3.29 -4.92
CA PHE A 658 -14.23 -2.87 -3.69
C PHE A 658 -15.17 -2.86 -2.48
N GLY A 659 -16.41 -3.37 -2.63
CA GLY A 659 -17.39 -3.34 -1.55
C GLY A 659 -18.16 -2.02 -1.43
N GLN A 660 -18.08 -1.10 -2.41
CA GLN A 660 -18.72 0.23 -2.37
C GLN A 660 -20.25 0.21 -2.30
N VAL A 661 -20.88 -0.94 -2.56
CA VAL A 661 -22.31 -1.16 -2.32
C VAL A 661 -22.60 -1.36 -0.83
N GLY A 662 -21.69 -1.92 -0.04
CA GLY A 662 -21.83 -2.02 1.42
C GLY A 662 -22.68 -3.18 1.93
N ASP A 663 -22.93 -4.20 1.09
CA ASP A 663 -23.76 -5.36 1.40
C ASP A 663 -22.96 -6.56 1.96
N GLY A 664 -21.70 -6.35 2.34
CA GLY A 664 -20.79 -7.40 2.82
C GLY A 664 -20.16 -8.23 1.70
N THR A 665 -20.41 -7.91 0.43
CA THR A 665 -19.88 -8.64 -0.72
C THR A 665 -19.06 -7.74 -1.65
N THR A 666 -18.44 -8.34 -2.68
CA THR A 666 -17.82 -7.64 -3.81
C THR A 666 -18.60 -7.84 -5.13
N THR A 667 -19.86 -8.27 -5.04
CA THR A 667 -20.69 -8.60 -6.22
C THR A 667 -21.46 -7.40 -6.70
N THR A 668 -21.33 -7.05 -7.98
CA THR A 668 -22.10 -5.99 -8.65
C THR A 668 -23.60 -6.24 -8.50
N ARG A 669 -24.37 -5.19 -8.19
CA ARG A 669 -25.82 -5.26 -7.97
C ARG A 669 -26.56 -4.44 -9.01
N MET A 670 -27.40 -5.07 -9.83
CA MET A 670 -28.20 -4.34 -10.83
C MET A 670 -29.46 -3.68 -10.25
N THR A 671 -29.77 -3.94 -8.98
CA THR A 671 -30.88 -3.33 -8.25
C THR A 671 -30.43 -2.92 -6.84
N PRO A 672 -31.07 -1.93 -6.19
CA PRO A 672 -30.74 -1.50 -4.83
C PRO A 672 -30.84 -2.63 -3.80
N VAL A 673 -29.76 -2.86 -3.07
CA VAL A 673 -29.70 -3.78 -1.93
C VAL A 673 -29.51 -3.01 -0.62
N PRO A 674 -30.04 -3.51 0.52
CA PRO A 674 -29.87 -2.85 1.82
C PRO A 674 -28.41 -2.80 2.27
N VAL A 675 -28.02 -1.67 2.88
CA VAL A 675 -26.74 -1.52 3.57
C VAL A 675 -26.98 -1.67 5.08
N GLY A 676 -26.39 -2.70 5.67
CA GLY A 676 -26.56 -3.02 7.09
C GLY A 676 -25.75 -2.09 8.02
N GLY A 677 -26.11 -2.05 9.31
CA GLY A 677 -25.33 -1.35 10.33
C GLY A 677 -25.51 0.17 10.40
N LEU A 678 -26.47 0.73 9.65
CA LEU A 678 -26.79 2.16 9.63
C LEU A 678 -28.21 2.41 10.14
N SER A 679 -28.44 3.53 10.82
CA SER A 679 -29.77 3.93 11.31
C SER A 679 -29.96 5.45 11.33
N GLY A 680 -31.17 5.89 11.00
CA GLY A 680 -31.53 7.32 10.97
C GLY A 680 -30.67 8.12 10.01
N VAL A 681 -30.35 7.55 8.85
CA VAL A 681 -29.48 8.21 7.86
C VAL A 681 -30.22 9.39 7.24
N THR A 682 -29.54 10.54 7.17
CA THR A 682 -30.09 11.79 6.61
C THR A 682 -29.32 12.25 5.38
N SER A 683 -28.07 11.83 5.22
CA SER A 683 -27.22 12.17 4.08
C SER A 683 -26.41 10.96 3.65
N VAL A 684 -26.22 10.80 2.34
CA VAL A 684 -25.37 9.78 1.74
C VAL A 684 -24.52 10.42 0.64
N ALA A 685 -23.27 9.99 0.51
CA ALA A 685 -22.38 10.36 -0.56
C ALA A 685 -21.74 9.11 -1.17
N ALA A 686 -21.59 9.14 -2.48
CA ALA A 686 -20.93 8.08 -3.24
C ALA A 686 -19.72 8.69 -3.96
N GLY A 687 -18.54 8.20 -3.62
CA GLY A 687 -17.26 8.55 -4.21
C GLY A 687 -16.99 7.79 -5.51
N SER A 688 -15.73 7.74 -5.93
CA SER A 688 -15.35 6.89 -7.07
C SER A 688 -15.56 5.42 -6.77
N ASP A 689 -15.02 4.96 -5.63
CA ASP A 689 -14.91 3.54 -5.27
C ASP A 689 -15.25 3.30 -3.79
N HIS A 690 -15.87 4.28 -3.13
CA HIS A 690 -16.31 4.21 -1.74
C HIS A 690 -17.60 5.01 -1.54
N SER A 691 -18.25 4.80 -0.40
CA SER A 691 -19.50 5.45 -0.02
C SER A 691 -19.42 5.87 1.43
N CYS A 692 -20.14 6.93 1.80
CA CYS A 692 -20.25 7.41 3.16
C CYS A 692 -21.68 7.85 3.47
N ALA A 693 -22.09 7.74 4.74
CA ALA A 693 -23.40 8.16 5.21
C ALA A 693 -23.32 8.89 6.54
N VAL A 694 -24.24 9.85 6.73
CA VAL A 694 -24.46 10.56 8.00
C VAL A 694 -25.68 9.96 8.70
N GLY A 695 -25.47 9.36 9.87
CA GLY A 695 -26.51 8.76 10.70
C GLY A 695 -26.98 9.65 11.85
N THR A 696 -27.72 9.04 12.76
CA THR A 696 -28.24 9.68 13.98
C THR A 696 -27.12 10.39 14.78
N GLY A 697 -27.39 11.60 15.26
CA GLY A 697 -26.43 12.41 16.02
C GLY A 697 -25.26 12.97 15.17
N GLY A 698 -25.36 12.87 13.84
CA GLY A 698 -24.31 13.34 12.93
C GLY A 698 -23.06 12.46 12.95
N THR A 699 -23.22 11.18 13.27
CA THR A 699 -22.15 10.17 13.12
C THR A 699 -21.92 9.85 11.65
N VAL A 700 -20.67 9.58 11.26
CA VAL A 700 -20.32 9.22 9.88
C VAL A 700 -19.81 7.80 9.82
N ALA A 701 -20.26 7.05 8.81
CA ALA A 701 -19.72 5.76 8.46
C ALA A 701 -19.39 5.71 6.96
N CYS A 702 -18.28 5.06 6.61
CA CYS A 702 -17.82 4.89 5.22
C CYS A 702 -17.52 3.43 4.90
N TRP A 703 -17.58 3.04 3.62
CA TRP A 703 -17.27 1.69 3.14
C TRP A 703 -16.81 1.72 1.68
N GLY A 704 -16.21 0.64 1.20
CA GLY A 704 -15.61 0.49 -0.12
C GLY A 704 -14.08 0.48 -0.08
N TRP A 705 -13.45 1.04 -1.12
CA TRP A 705 -12.00 1.14 -1.25
C TRP A 705 -11.36 2.02 -0.16
N GLY A 706 -10.24 1.57 0.44
CA GLY A 706 -9.62 2.22 1.60
C GLY A 706 -8.16 2.63 1.45
N ALA A 707 -7.48 2.33 0.34
CA ALA A 707 -6.02 2.44 0.21
C ALA A 707 -5.41 3.84 0.40
N HIS A 708 -6.25 4.88 0.41
CA HIS A 708 -5.83 6.26 0.67
C HIS A 708 -6.32 6.79 2.03
N GLY A 709 -6.96 5.95 2.84
CA GLY A 709 -7.55 6.34 4.12
C GLY A 709 -8.91 7.00 4.00
N GLN A 710 -9.56 6.96 2.83
CA GLN A 710 -10.85 7.63 2.54
C GLN A 710 -12.04 7.07 3.33
N LEU A 711 -11.86 5.94 4.02
CA LEU A 711 -12.82 5.40 4.97
C LEU A 711 -12.73 6.05 6.36
N GLY A 712 -11.63 6.74 6.68
CA GLY A 712 -11.53 7.57 7.88
C GLY A 712 -11.50 6.81 9.21
N ASN A 713 -11.27 5.49 9.18
CA ASN A 713 -11.30 4.59 10.34
C ASN A 713 -9.92 4.33 10.96
N GLY A 714 -8.90 5.09 10.58
CA GLY A 714 -7.51 4.89 11.01
C GLY A 714 -6.77 3.79 10.24
N SER A 715 -7.40 3.16 9.24
CA SER A 715 -6.82 2.13 8.39
C SER A 715 -6.72 2.57 6.92
N LEU A 716 -5.82 1.93 6.16
CA LEU A 716 -5.76 1.99 4.70
C LEU A 716 -6.45 0.79 4.03
N ILE A 717 -7.06 -0.10 4.82
CA ILE A 717 -7.76 -1.28 4.32
C ILE A 717 -9.20 -0.92 3.95
N GLY A 718 -9.67 -1.40 2.80
CA GLY A 718 -11.06 -1.28 2.37
C GLY A 718 -12.05 -2.06 3.26
N SER A 719 -13.34 -1.80 3.12
CA SER A 719 -14.38 -2.53 3.85
C SER A 719 -15.62 -2.75 3.00
N THR A 720 -16.11 -3.99 2.93
CA THR A 720 -17.36 -4.34 2.24
C THR A 720 -18.61 -4.00 3.05
N THR A 721 -18.45 -3.50 4.28
CA THR A 721 -19.53 -3.04 5.17
C THR A 721 -19.21 -1.67 5.77
N PRO A 722 -20.20 -0.88 6.21
CA PRO A 722 -19.96 0.41 6.85
C PRO A 722 -19.05 0.30 8.08
N VAL A 723 -17.97 1.08 8.09
CA VAL A 723 -17.09 1.29 9.24
C VAL A 723 -17.26 2.72 9.76
N ALA A 724 -17.25 2.87 11.09
CA ALA A 724 -17.35 4.19 11.72
C ALA A 724 -16.14 5.06 11.37
N VAL A 725 -16.37 6.38 11.29
CA VAL A 725 -15.33 7.42 11.13
C VAL A 725 -15.10 8.08 12.50
N PRO A 726 -14.10 7.64 13.29
CA PRO A 726 -13.92 8.12 14.65
C PRO A 726 -13.56 9.61 14.67
N GLY A 727 -14.10 10.33 15.66
CA GLY A 727 -13.84 11.76 15.82
C GLY A 727 -14.71 12.70 14.97
N VAL A 728 -15.65 12.15 14.18
CA VAL A 728 -16.66 12.95 13.47
C VAL A 728 -18.03 12.73 14.13
N SER A 729 -18.58 13.79 14.72
CA SER A 729 -19.91 13.83 15.31
C SER A 729 -20.57 15.17 15.00
N GLY A 730 -21.91 15.22 15.00
CA GLY A 730 -22.64 16.42 14.60
C GLY A 730 -22.46 16.82 13.13
N ALA A 731 -22.05 15.89 12.25
CA ALA A 731 -22.05 16.13 10.81
C ALA A 731 -23.47 16.36 10.30
N VAL A 732 -23.64 17.33 9.40
CA VAL A 732 -24.90 17.64 8.72
C VAL A 732 -24.91 17.15 7.28
N SER A 733 -23.73 17.00 6.67
CA SER A 733 -23.55 16.46 5.33
C SER A 733 -22.16 15.87 5.16
N VAL A 734 -22.04 14.97 4.18
CA VAL A 734 -20.78 14.35 3.76
C VAL A 734 -20.64 14.43 2.25
N SER A 735 -19.41 14.59 1.77
CA SER A 735 -19.05 14.57 0.35
C SER A 735 -17.89 13.60 0.14
N ALA A 736 -17.98 12.78 -0.90
CA ALA A 736 -16.99 11.76 -1.25
C ALA A 736 -16.37 12.05 -2.62
N GLY A 737 -15.06 12.33 -2.63
CA GLY A 737 -14.26 12.64 -3.81
C GLY A 737 -13.76 11.39 -4.52
N TRP A 738 -12.58 11.47 -5.15
CA TRP A 738 -11.94 10.28 -5.76
C TRP A 738 -11.24 9.42 -4.72
N ARG A 739 -10.38 10.04 -3.91
CA ARG A 739 -9.53 9.37 -2.90
C ARG A 739 -9.68 9.95 -1.50
N HIS A 740 -10.65 10.83 -1.28
CA HIS A 740 -10.87 11.52 -0.01
C HIS A 740 -12.34 11.77 0.26
N SER A 741 -12.63 12.10 1.52
CA SER A 741 -13.97 12.39 2.01
C SER A 741 -13.91 13.62 2.92
N CYS A 742 -14.97 14.41 2.92
CA CYS A 742 -15.12 15.56 3.80
C CYS A 742 -16.53 15.63 4.37
N ALA A 743 -16.67 16.05 5.62
CA ALA A 743 -17.93 16.31 6.28
C ALA A 743 -18.04 17.78 6.69
N VAL A 744 -19.26 18.33 6.61
CA VAL A 744 -19.60 19.62 7.23
C VAL A 744 -20.23 19.33 8.58
N LEU A 745 -19.71 19.96 9.63
CA LEU A 745 -20.24 19.87 10.98
C LEU A 745 -21.30 20.95 11.20
N GLY A 746 -22.30 20.67 12.05
CA GLY A 746 -23.32 21.66 12.43
C GLY A 746 -22.76 22.89 13.15
N THR A 747 -21.52 22.81 13.64
CA THR A 747 -20.76 23.94 14.19
C THR A 747 -20.12 24.83 13.12
N GLY A 748 -20.21 24.45 11.85
CA GLY A 748 -19.63 25.17 10.71
C GLY A 748 -18.18 24.82 10.40
N GLY A 749 -17.63 23.72 10.93
CA GLY A 749 -16.30 23.23 10.54
C GLY A 749 -16.37 22.27 9.35
N VAL A 750 -15.34 22.27 8.49
CA VAL A 750 -15.11 21.19 7.52
C VAL A 750 -14.08 20.23 8.08
N THR A 751 -14.37 18.94 8.03
CA THR A 751 -13.44 17.88 8.45
C THR A 751 -13.18 16.93 7.29
N CYS A 752 -11.91 16.68 6.93
CA CYS A 752 -11.52 15.84 5.79
C CYS A 752 -10.54 14.72 6.17
N TRP A 753 -10.58 13.61 5.41
CA TRP A 753 -9.70 12.44 5.51
C TRP A 753 -9.51 11.78 4.14
N GLY A 754 -8.49 10.94 4.00
CA GLY A 754 -8.14 10.25 2.75
C GLY A 754 -6.84 10.72 2.13
N GLY A 755 -6.71 10.66 0.81
CA GLY A 755 -5.51 11.08 0.10
C GLY A 755 -5.30 12.60 0.13
N ASN A 756 -4.05 13.04 0.29
CA ASN A 756 -3.66 14.46 0.34
C ASN A 756 -2.54 14.82 -0.66
N GLU A 757 -2.35 14.02 -1.71
CA GLU A 757 -1.27 14.20 -2.71
C GLU A 757 -1.28 15.58 -3.38
N SER A 758 -2.44 16.23 -3.43
CA SER A 758 -2.66 17.56 -4.00
C SER A 758 -3.01 18.61 -2.93
N GLY A 759 -2.93 18.28 -1.64
CA GLY A 759 -3.37 19.18 -0.58
C GLY A 759 -4.89 19.26 -0.39
N GLN A 760 -5.68 18.33 -0.98
CA GLN A 760 -7.15 18.33 -0.99
C GLN A 760 -7.82 18.14 0.37
N LEU A 761 -7.07 17.73 1.40
CA LEU A 761 -7.56 17.71 2.78
C LEU A 761 -7.41 19.07 3.47
N GLY A 762 -6.63 19.98 2.90
CA GLY A 762 -6.37 21.30 3.44
C GLY A 762 -5.42 21.29 4.65
N ALA A 763 -4.98 22.48 5.05
CA ALA A 763 -4.16 22.70 6.23
C ALA A 763 -4.98 22.41 7.48
N THR A 764 -4.40 21.69 8.43
CA THR A 764 -5.09 21.29 9.65
C THR A 764 -5.06 22.42 10.67
N ALA A 765 -6.18 22.67 11.34
CA ALA A 765 -6.31 23.68 12.39
C ALA A 765 -5.60 23.29 13.69
#